data_AF-A0AAN7W5G5-F1
#
_entry.id   AF-A0AAN7W5G5-F1
#
_cell.length_a   1.000
_cell.length_b   1.000
_cell.length_c   1.000
_cell.angle_alpha   90.00
_cell.angle_beta   90.00
_cell.angle_gamma   90.00
#
_symmetry.space_group_name_H-M   'P 1'
#
loop_
_entity.id
_entity.type
_entity.pdbx_description
1 polymer ?
#
loop_
_entity_poly.entity_id
_entity_poly.type
_entity_poly.pdbx_seq_one_letter_code
_entity_poly.pdbx_strand_id
1 'polypeptide(L)'
;MVKNTGSMQSLNDSMTDLNVAAPPNTQPRMLNQHYQAPPTTQQLPVRLNQPTQLVGIDNHTKLLMNRIATGAATAEERAAWQEHVAAVKARTQSAHEMQRLQWEQQQARVLPQYQQHMAAMHPRSKPIGMTGPMPSSPIQNVSSDDGSNLGPMSKVWMPSVPPSDAQVEHGRQDYELQLRLLEQQNRKRLSMAREEQERIAAPKVDRQGHEAYHAQVKKEAARKHNAEQQQKEQLRMHQEYQRGMNEMSDNLEYQAEQGNLYASDQPAKSNLALEDYQMQLHLLDQHNKKRFAVARAEQTHLSRQATPANAAKYTEPFCKFLTDNPTVFHAVSAIKKQLKDAGFSELSERDGWDLKTGGSYFVERNGSSLIAFTVGGGYKTGNGAAILAGHVDALTAKLKPISQVPNKAGYLQLGVAPYAGAPNNTWWDRDLGIGGRVLVKEGDKIVSKLVKLGWPIARIPTLAPHFGAAAVGPFNAETQMVPIIGLDSSESSSEARVEPFSQPSVLGGGDKASTFVSTQPPRLVKAIGNELGLSASTYSNIVNWELELFDVQPATVGGLDKEFIFAGRVDDKLCSWAAIQALIETKDDAGNSSQLQVVGLFDDEEIGSGLRQGARSNFLPTVLERAVGALADHKLASDVMGRTYANSFLVSSDVTHAVNPNFLGAYLENHAPHLNVGVVVSADSNGHMTTDSVSTAILQRCAEKVGAKLQVFQIRNDSRSGGTVGPMLSSMTGIRAVDAGIPQLSMHSIRATTGSLDPGLGVKMFVGFLSGFEEVDAEFRGQVVRLLRDV
;
A
#
# COMPACT_ATOMS: atom_id res chain seq x y z
N MET A 1 32.93 11.48 -34.02
CA MET A 1 32.70 12.60 -34.97
C MET A 1 32.41 12.02 -36.35
N VAL A 2 31.91 12.86 -37.26
CA VAL A 2 31.36 12.55 -38.59
C VAL A 2 29.93 11.98 -38.56
N LYS A 3 29.12 12.50 -39.47
CA LYS A 3 27.66 12.48 -39.49
C LYS A 3 27.13 11.31 -40.33
N ASN A 4 25.87 10.93 -40.12
CA ASN A 4 25.01 10.64 -41.25
C ASN A 4 23.60 11.21 -40.99
N THR A 5 23.00 11.82 -42.01
CA THR A 5 21.74 12.58 -41.93
C THR A 5 20.83 12.16 -43.08
N GLY A 6 19.67 11.59 -42.79
CA GLY A 6 18.67 11.29 -43.82
C GLY A 6 17.57 10.32 -43.40
N SER A 7 16.48 10.83 -42.83
CA SER A 7 15.17 10.14 -42.76
C SER A 7 13.99 11.04 -42.36
N MET A 8 14.02 12.34 -42.70
CA MET A 8 12.93 13.29 -42.42
C MET A 8 12.28 13.88 -43.69
N GLN A 9 12.35 13.14 -44.80
CA GLN A 9 11.71 13.50 -46.08
C GLN A 9 10.78 12.41 -46.64
N SER A 10 10.78 11.19 -46.09
CA SER A 10 9.87 10.11 -46.50
C SER A 10 8.53 10.07 -45.74
N LEU A 11 8.17 11.15 -45.03
CA LEU A 11 6.93 11.27 -44.25
C LEU A 11 6.00 12.39 -44.75
N ASN A 12 6.49 13.32 -45.58
CA ASN A 12 5.65 14.37 -46.19
C ASN A 12 5.00 13.90 -47.51
N ASP A 13 5.64 12.99 -48.24
CA ASP A 13 5.20 12.59 -49.59
C ASP A 13 4.10 11.50 -49.59
N SER A 14 3.51 11.20 -48.42
CA SER A 14 2.49 10.15 -48.25
C SER A 14 1.11 10.67 -47.82
N MET A 15 0.89 11.99 -47.84
CA MET A 15 -0.36 12.64 -47.41
C MET A 15 -1.04 13.52 -48.48
N THR A 16 -0.63 13.42 -49.75
CA THR A 16 -1.17 14.24 -50.85
C THR A 16 -2.20 13.54 -51.75
N ASP A 17 -2.44 12.24 -51.59
CA ASP A 17 -3.44 11.49 -52.36
C ASP A 17 -4.49 10.84 -51.45
N LEU A 18 -5.65 11.49 -51.32
CA LEU A 18 -7.00 10.91 -51.27
C LEU A 18 -8.03 12.03 -51.03
N ASN A 19 -8.76 12.42 -52.09
CA ASN A 19 -9.70 13.54 -52.08
C ASN A 19 -11.03 13.12 -52.71
N VAL A 20 -12.04 12.79 -51.90
CA VAL A 20 -13.41 12.47 -52.35
C VAL A 20 -14.44 13.07 -51.36
N ALA A 21 -15.54 13.61 -51.90
CA ALA A 21 -16.40 14.60 -51.24
C ALA A 21 -17.54 14.05 -50.35
N ALA A 22 -18.11 14.94 -49.53
CA ALA A 22 -19.33 14.71 -48.74
C ALA A 22 -20.54 15.53 -49.28
N PRO A 23 -21.79 15.02 -49.17
CA PRO A 23 -22.98 15.67 -49.71
C PRO A 23 -23.60 16.76 -48.78
N PRO A 24 -24.38 17.72 -49.32
CA PRO A 24 -24.94 18.84 -48.53
C PRO A 24 -26.45 18.71 -48.20
N ASN A 25 -26.86 19.09 -46.98
CA ASN A 25 -28.08 19.89 -46.68
C ASN A 25 -28.47 19.88 -45.19
N THR A 26 -28.46 21.04 -44.50
CA THR A 26 -29.67 21.80 -44.09
C THR A 26 -29.30 23.00 -43.20
N GLN A 27 -30.11 24.07 -43.27
CA GLN A 27 -29.84 25.38 -42.66
C GLN A 27 -30.33 25.51 -41.20
N PRO A 28 -29.70 26.33 -40.35
CA PRO A 28 -30.29 26.80 -39.10
C PRO A 28 -31.31 27.93 -39.35
N ARG A 29 -32.46 27.84 -38.68
CA ARG A 29 -33.61 28.75 -38.86
C ARG A 29 -33.51 29.95 -37.92
N MET A 30 -33.49 31.17 -38.45
CA MET A 30 -33.63 32.40 -37.64
C MET A 30 -35.09 32.65 -37.23
N LEU A 31 -35.31 33.24 -36.06
CA LEU A 31 -36.58 33.82 -35.66
C LEU A 31 -36.37 35.06 -34.77
N ASN A 32 -37.19 36.07 -34.97
CA ASN A 32 -36.91 37.47 -34.61
C ASN A 32 -37.75 37.94 -33.40
N GLN A 33 -37.11 38.77 -32.57
CA GLN A 33 -37.66 39.98 -31.91
C GLN A 33 -38.88 39.95 -30.94
N HIS A 34 -38.63 40.65 -29.81
CA HIS A 34 -39.51 41.59 -29.09
C HIS A 34 -40.57 41.08 -28.09
N TYR A 35 -40.33 41.42 -26.81
CA TYR A 35 -41.33 42.03 -25.91
C TYR A 35 -40.60 42.95 -24.88
N GLN A 36 -41.16 44.13 -24.60
CA GLN A 36 -40.73 45.02 -23.51
C GLN A 36 -41.88 45.23 -22.52
N ALA A 37 -41.57 45.30 -21.23
CA ALA A 37 -42.47 45.77 -20.17
C ALA A 37 -41.65 46.42 -19.02
N PRO A 38 -42.25 47.35 -18.22
CA PRO A 38 -41.51 48.37 -17.45
C PRO A 38 -41.15 47.96 -16.01
N PRO A 39 -40.36 48.77 -15.26
CA PRO A 39 -39.69 48.30 -14.04
C PRO A 39 -40.52 48.46 -12.77
N THR A 40 -40.30 47.58 -11.77
CA THR A 40 -40.69 47.86 -10.37
C THR A 40 -39.84 47.07 -9.36
N THR A 41 -39.23 47.82 -8.45
CA THR A 41 -38.76 47.53 -7.07
C THR A 41 -38.08 46.20 -6.72
N GLN A 42 -36.89 46.33 -6.13
CA GLN A 42 -36.07 45.25 -5.58
C GLN A 42 -36.71 44.53 -4.37
N GLN A 43 -36.76 43.20 -4.42
CA GLN A 43 -36.60 42.33 -3.25
C GLN A 43 -35.65 41.19 -3.62
N LEU A 44 -34.55 41.05 -2.86
CA LEU A 44 -33.53 40.01 -3.08
C LEU A 44 -33.84 38.78 -2.21
N PRO A 45 -34.19 37.61 -2.79
CA PRO A 45 -34.19 36.37 -2.04
C PRO A 45 -32.75 35.86 -1.86
N VAL A 46 -32.35 35.65 -0.61
CA VAL A 46 -31.04 35.08 -0.25
C VAL A 46 -30.95 33.65 -0.79
N ARG A 47 -29.96 33.36 -1.65
CA ARG A 47 -29.56 32.00 -2.01
C ARG A 47 -28.27 31.61 -1.31
N LEU A 48 -28.38 30.74 -0.30
CA LEU A 48 -27.26 29.96 0.22
C LEU A 48 -26.96 28.81 -0.75
N ASN A 49 -25.99 29.03 -1.66
CA ASN A 49 -25.11 28.02 -2.30
C ASN A 49 -24.45 28.61 -3.56
N GLN A 50 -23.23 29.13 -3.42
CA GLN A 50 -22.25 29.19 -4.52
C GLN A 50 -20.82 29.04 -3.97
N PRO A 51 -19.96 28.21 -4.58
CA PRO A 51 -18.53 28.26 -4.33
C PRO A 51 -17.95 29.57 -4.90
N THR A 52 -16.93 30.12 -4.25
CA THR A 52 -16.26 31.35 -4.68
C THR A 52 -15.57 31.13 -6.03
N GLN A 53 -16.16 31.66 -7.11
CA GLN A 53 -15.56 31.59 -8.44
C GLN A 53 -14.27 32.42 -8.51
N LEU A 54 -13.18 31.80 -8.98
CA LEU A 54 -12.11 32.53 -9.64
C LEU A 54 -12.66 33.12 -10.95
N VAL A 55 -12.44 34.42 -11.15
CA VAL A 55 -12.91 35.15 -12.34
C VAL A 55 -12.14 34.65 -13.57
N GLY A 56 -12.86 34.19 -14.60
CA GLY A 56 -12.28 33.73 -15.88
C GLY A 56 -12.77 32.36 -16.38
N ILE A 57 -14.07 32.04 -16.22
CA ILE A 57 -14.64 30.73 -16.59
C ILE A 57 -15.64 30.78 -17.74
N ASP A 58 -15.88 31.93 -18.39
CA ASP A 58 -16.54 31.89 -19.70
C ASP A 58 -15.59 31.31 -20.76
N ASN A 59 -16.17 30.66 -21.77
CA ASN A 59 -15.39 30.00 -22.82
C ASN A 59 -14.59 31.01 -23.65
N HIS A 60 -15.02 32.27 -23.71
CA HIS A 60 -14.33 33.35 -24.42
C HIS A 60 -12.99 33.68 -23.76
N THR A 61 -12.96 33.82 -22.43
CA THR A 61 -11.75 34.09 -21.64
C THR A 61 -10.75 32.96 -21.76
N LYS A 62 -11.20 31.70 -21.70
CA LYS A 62 -10.32 30.53 -21.90
C LYS A 62 -9.74 30.47 -23.31
N LEU A 63 -10.54 30.78 -24.34
CA LEU A 63 -10.07 30.84 -25.72
C LEU A 63 -9.04 31.97 -25.91
N LEU A 64 -9.31 33.14 -25.31
CA LEU A 64 -8.45 34.32 -25.33
C LEU A 64 -7.11 34.06 -24.64
N MET A 65 -7.12 33.46 -23.44
CA MET A 65 -5.90 33.05 -22.73
C MET A 65 -5.05 32.10 -23.57
N ASN A 66 -5.67 31.11 -24.23
CA ASN A 66 -4.94 30.17 -25.07
C ASN A 66 -4.36 30.85 -26.32
N ARG A 67 -5.12 31.73 -26.98
CA ARG A 67 -4.66 32.56 -28.11
C ARG A 67 -3.52 33.51 -27.71
N ILE A 68 -3.53 34.06 -26.50
CA ILE A 68 -2.42 34.88 -25.99
C ILE A 68 -1.18 34.03 -25.70
N ALA A 69 -1.35 32.87 -25.03
CA ALA A 69 -0.25 31.96 -24.69
C ALA A 69 0.44 31.35 -25.93
N THR A 70 -0.31 31.12 -27.01
CA THR A 70 0.21 30.61 -28.30
C THR A 70 0.70 31.71 -29.25
N GLY A 71 0.62 32.99 -28.86
CA GLY A 71 0.99 34.13 -29.71
C GLY A 71 0.00 34.48 -30.82
N ALA A 72 -1.10 33.71 -30.97
CA ALA A 72 -2.11 33.85 -32.01
C ALA A 72 -3.15 34.98 -31.76
N ALA A 73 -3.08 35.69 -30.63
CA ALA A 73 -3.97 36.80 -30.30
C ALA A 73 -3.69 38.08 -31.12
N THR A 74 -4.74 38.87 -31.40
CA THR A 74 -4.63 40.20 -32.02
C THR A 74 -4.14 41.26 -31.01
N ALA A 75 -3.94 42.50 -31.48
CA ALA A 75 -3.58 43.61 -30.62
C ALA A 75 -4.72 44.01 -29.68
N GLU A 76 -5.96 44.05 -30.15
CA GLU A 76 -7.15 44.34 -29.34
C GLU A 76 -7.38 43.25 -28.29
N GLU A 77 -7.23 41.97 -28.68
CA GLU A 77 -7.35 40.81 -27.77
C GLU A 77 -6.35 40.90 -26.60
N ARG A 78 -5.10 41.32 -26.87
CA ARG A 78 -4.10 41.55 -25.82
C ARG A 78 -4.42 42.75 -24.93
N ALA A 79 -4.95 43.84 -25.48
CA ALA A 79 -5.34 45.02 -24.71
C ALA A 79 -6.50 44.72 -23.75
N ALA A 80 -7.56 44.07 -24.24
CA ALA A 80 -8.71 43.66 -23.43
C ALA A 80 -8.33 42.71 -22.28
N TRP A 81 -7.37 41.81 -22.51
CA TRP A 81 -6.83 40.94 -21.45
C TRP A 81 -6.06 41.73 -20.37
N GLN A 82 -5.26 42.72 -20.76
CA GLN A 82 -4.55 43.57 -19.78
C GLN A 82 -5.53 44.40 -18.93
N GLU A 83 -6.58 44.95 -19.53
CA GLU A 83 -7.64 45.67 -18.82
C GLU A 83 -8.41 44.76 -17.84
N HIS A 84 -8.76 43.53 -18.26
CA HIS A 84 -9.39 42.53 -17.40
C HIS A 84 -8.51 42.17 -16.19
N VAL A 85 -7.21 41.93 -16.41
CA VAL A 85 -6.25 41.62 -15.34
C VAL A 85 -6.08 42.81 -14.38
N ALA A 86 -6.09 44.05 -14.88
CA ALA A 86 -6.06 45.25 -14.03
C ALA A 86 -7.33 45.36 -13.17
N ALA A 87 -8.51 45.13 -13.74
CA ALA A 87 -9.78 45.17 -13.02
C ALA A 87 -9.88 44.08 -11.92
N VAL A 88 -9.36 42.88 -12.17
CA VAL A 88 -9.30 41.80 -11.17
C VAL A 88 -8.35 42.16 -10.02
N LYS A 89 -7.17 42.73 -10.32
CA LYS A 89 -6.22 43.20 -9.28
C LYS A 89 -6.83 44.29 -8.39
N ALA A 90 -7.51 45.28 -9.00
CA ALA A 90 -8.16 46.36 -8.26
C ALA A 90 -9.25 45.85 -7.28
N ARG A 91 -10.04 44.84 -7.68
CA ARG A 91 -11.04 44.20 -6.78
C ARG A 91 -10.43 43.42 -5.62
N THR A 92 -9.18 42.97 -5.77
CA THR A 92 -8.49 42.19 -4.72
C THR A 92 -7.91 43.10 -3.63
N GLN A 93 -7.50 44.32 -3.99
CA GLN A 93 -6.99 45.30 -3.02
C GLN A 93 -8.09 45.86 -2.10
N SER A 94 -9.27 46.18 -2.62
CA SER A 94 -10.37 46.74 -1.81
C SER A 94 -10.93 45.76 -0.77
N ALA A 95 -10.91 44.45 -1.05
CA ALA A 95 -11.30 43.42 -0.09
C ALA A 95 -10.33 43.35 1.11
N HIS A 96 -9.02 43.45 0.85
CA HIS A 96 -8.00 43.48 1.90
C HIS A 96 -8.07 44.77 2.74
N GLU A 97 -8.33 45.93 2.13
CA GLU A 97 -8.50 47.18 2.88
C GLU A 97 -9.76 47.16 3.75
N MET A 98 -10.88 46.59 3.29
CA MET A 98 -12.08 46.45 4.13
C MET A 98 -11.86 45.48 5.32
N GLN A 99 -11.18 44.34 5.12
CA GLN A 99 -10.83 43.45 6.24
C GLN A 99 -9.90 44.14 7.24
N ARG A 100 -8.91 44.90 6.74
CA ARG A 100 -7.99 45.66 7.60
C ARG A 100 -8.73 46.73 8.40
N LEU A 101 -9.62 47.50 7.79
CA LEU A 101 -10.42 48.53 8.46
C LEU A 101 -11.39 47.93 9.50
N GLN A 102 -11.99 46.76 9.21
CA GLN A 102 -12.83 46.04 10.18
C GLN A 102 -12.01 45.57 11.38
N TRP A 103 -10.81 45.04 11.15
CA TRP A 103 -9.87 44.63 12.21
C TRP A 103 -9.40 45.81 13.07
N GLU A 104 -8.99 46.92 12.45
CA GLU A 104 -8.55 48.14 13.14
C GLU A 104 -9.69 48.76 13.97
N GLN A 105 -10.93 48.75 13.47
CA GLN A 105 -12.12 49.17 14.24
C GLN A 105 -12.46 48.23 15.40
N GLN A 106 -12.21 46.92 15.26
CA GLN A 106 -12.37 45.96 16.36
C GLN A 106 -11.34 46.22 17.47
N GLN A 107 -10.07 46.37 17.11
CA GLN A 107 -8.97 46.66 18.05
C GLN A 107 -9.21 47.97 18.81
N ALA A 108 -9.63 49.04 18.13
CA ALA A 108 -9.92 50.33 18.75
C ALA A 108 -11.08 50.29 19.77
N ARG A 109 -12.00 49.32 19.68
CA ARG A 109 -13.12 49.14 20.62
C ARG A 109 -12.76 48.28 21.84
N VAL A 110 -11.91 47.27 21.65
CA VAL A 110 -11.57 46.29 22.69
C VAL A 110 -10.46 46.79 23.62
N LEU A 111 -9.47 47.51 23.09
CA LEU A 111 -8.29 47.92 23.84
C LEU A 111 -8.58 48.79 25.10
N PRO A 112 -9.51 49.78 25.06
CA PRO A 112 -9.84 50.58 26.24
C PRO A 112 -10.54 49.77 27.34
N GLN A 113 -11.37 48.79 26.96
CA GLN A 113 -12.08 47.93 27.90
C GLN A 113 -11.13 46.94 28.59
N TYR A 114 -10.17 46.39 27.85
CA TYR A 114 -9.13 45.53 28.41
C TYR A 114 -8.22 46.29 29.39
N GLN A 115 -7.86 47.53 29.07
CA GLN A 115 -7.08 48.41 29.97
C GLN A 115 -7.85 48.78 31.24
N GLN A 116 -9.17 49.04 31.16
CA GLN A 116 -10.01 49.24 32.35
C GLN A 116 -10.13 47.99 33.22
N HIS A 117 -10.21 46.80 32.62
CA HIS A 117 -10.32 45.54 33.36
C HIS A 117 -9.01 45.20 34.10
N MET A 118 -7.85 45.40 33.45
CA MET A 118 -6.53 45.24 34.07
C MET A 118 -6.31 46.25 35.22
N ALA A 119 -6.82 47.48 35.09
CA ALA A 119 -6.75 48.49 36.16
C ALA A 119 -7.63 48.14 37.39
N ALA A 120 -8.65 47.31 37.22
CA ALA A 120 -9.56 46.89 38.30
C ALA A 120 -9.05 45.67 39.09
N MET A 121 -8.13 44.87 38.53
CA MET A 121 -7.59 43.65 39.17
C MET A 121 -6.43 43.90 40.16
N HIS A 122 -6.02 45.16 40.38
CA HIS A 122 -5.04 45.53 41.40
C HIS A 122 -5.68 46.28 42.59
N PRO A 123 -5.80 45.64 43.77
CA PRO A 123 -6.09 46.36 45.01
C PRO A 123 -4.95 47.34 45.33
N ARG A 124 -5.31 48.59 45.64
CA ARG A 124 -4.34 49.63 46.06
C ARG A 124 -3.64 49.25 47.37
N SER A 125 -2.37 48.87 47.31
CA SER A 125 -1.44 48.97 48.45
C SER A 125 -0.71 50.31 48.41
N LYS A 126 -0.77 51.09 49.50
CA LYS A 126 0.02 52.33 49.65
C LYS A 126 1.51 52.01 49.86
N PRO A 127 2.44 52.88 49.42
CA PRO A 127 3.86 52.65 49.62
C PRO A 127 4.30 52.94 51.06
N ILE A 128 5.09 52.05 51.63
CA ILE A 128 5.99 52.31 52.76
C ILE A 128 7.38 51.89 52.29
N GLY A 129 8.39 52.74 52.52
CA GLY A 129 9.73 52.55 51.95
C GLY A 129 10.75 51.97 52.93
N MET A 130 11.79 51.41 52.32
CA MET A 130 13.18 51.31 52.78
C MET A 130 13.60 50.34 53.91
N THR A 131 14.68 49.60 53.58
CA THR A 131 15.77 49.07 54.44
C THR A 131 15.53 47.91 55.41
N GLY A 132 16.42 46.91 55.38
CA GLY A 132 16.60 45.87 56.42
C GLY A 132 16.84 44.45 55.88
N PRO A 133 17.86 43.69 56.34
CA PRO A 133 18.18 42.35 55.82
C PRO A 133 17.48 41.19 56.56
N MET A 134 17.54 39.99 55.95
CA MET A 134 17.08 38.68 56.44
C MET A 134 17.63 38.30 57.84
N PRO A 135 16.93 37.43 58.60
CA PRO A 135 17.46 36.06 58.75
C PRO A 135 16.44 34.89 59.00
N SER A 136 16.88 33.68 58.65
CA SER A 136 16.63 32.33 59.25
C SER A 136 15.26 31.89 59.85
N SER A 137 14.70 30.79 59.26
CA SER A 137 14.45 29.43 59.85
C SER A 137 14.03 29.21 61.33
N PRO A 138 13.42 28.05 61.72
CA PRO A 138 12.56 27.09 60.98
C PRO A 138 11.39 26.45 61.83
N ILE A 139 10.62 25.48 61.26
CA ILE A 139 9.72 24.50 61.98
C ILE A 139 8.41 25.17 62.57
N GLN A 140 7.23 24.56 62.82
CA GLN A 140 6.73 23.16 62.91
C GLN A 140 5.29 22.95 62.30
N ASN A 141 4.72 21.75 62.48
CA ASN A 141 3.32 21.36 62.24
C ASN A 141 2.33 21.86 63.32
N VAL A 142 1.01 21.85 63.04
CA VAL A 142 -0.02 20.95 63.63
C VAL A 142 -1.35 21.05 62.83
N SER A 143 -2.15 19.98 62.89
CA SER A 143 -3.36 19.61 62.15
C SER A 143 -4.70 20.17 62.63
N SER A 144 -5.73 20.14 61.77
CA SER A 144 -7.05 19.51 62.07
C SER A 144 -7.90 19.27 60.80
N ASP A 145 -8.73 18.22 60.80
CA ASP A 145 -9.43 17.64 59.63
C ASP A 145 -10.72 18.34 59.16
N ASP A 146 -10.96 18.28 57.84
CA ASP A 146 -12.23 18.23 57.07
C ASP A 146 -11.84 18.26 55.56
N GLY A 147 -12.30 17.46 54.60
CA GLY A 147 -13.24 16.33 54.60
C GLY A 147 -13.64 15.95 53.15
N SER A 148 -13.36 14.70 52.75
CA SER A 148 -13.83 14.02 51.51
C SER A 148 -13.24 14.39 50.12
N ASN A 149 -13.01 13.31 49.33
CA ASN A 149 -12.90 13.17 47.86
C ASN A 149 -11.91 14.02 47.02
N LEU A 150 -10.97 13.32 46.36
CA LEU A 150 -10.18 13.81 45.24
C LEU A 150 -10.19 12.84 44.04
N GLY A 151 -10.41 13.38 42.84
CA GLY A 151 -10.07 12.75 41.56
C GLY A 151 -11.18 12.73 40.51
N PRO A 152 -10.92 13.06 39.22
CA PRO A 152 -9.88 13.94 38.68
C PRO A 152 -10.45 15.11 37.85
N MET A 153 -9.72 16.23 37.76
CA MET A 153 -10.14 17.38 36.96
C MET A 153 -9.94 17.16 35.45
N SER A 154 -10.97 17.46 34.64
CA SER A 154 -10.76 18.10 33.33
C SER A 154 -11.99 18.90 32.89
N LYS A 155 -11.74 20.04 32.22
CA LYS A 155 -12.69 20.92 31.50
C LYS A 155 -13.76 21.64 32.33
N VAL A 156 -13.62 22.97 32.41
CA VAL A 156 -14.75 23.91 32.62
C VAL A 156 -14.83 24.84 31.41
N TRP A 157 -16.05 25.02 30.90
CA TRP A 157 -16.41 25.88 29.77
C TRP A 157 -17.17 27.10 30.32
N MET A 158 -17.08 28.26 29.67
CA MET A 158 -17.78 29.50 30.10
C MET A 158 -18.11 30.41 28.89
N PRO A 159 -19.08 31.33 28.99
CA PRO A 159 -20.36 31.06 28.33
C PRO A 159 -20.81 32.14 27.33
N SER A 160 -21.80 31.78 26.52
CA SER A 160 -22.48 32.64 25.53
C SER A 160 -23.69 33.38 26.11
N VAL A 161 -24.02 34.55 25.55
CA VAL A 161 -25.28 35.31 25.74
C VAL A 161 -25.62 36.08 24.43
N PRO A 162 -26.86 36.56 24.21
CA PRO A 162 -27.80 35.89 23.30
C PRO A 162 -28.11 36.70 22.01
N PRO A 163 -28.81 36.10 21.02
CA PRO A 163 -29.35 36.82 19.87
C PRO A 163 -30.52 37.73 20.28
N SER A 164 -30.82 38.76 19.48
CA SER A 164 -31.99 39.61 19.69
C SER A 164 -33.30 38.90 19.33
N ASP A 165 -34.42 39.33 19.91
CA ASP A 165 -35.72 38.65 19.78
C ASP A 165 -36.14 38.42 18.31
N ALA A 166 -35.86 39.37 17.42
CA ALA A 166 -36.12 39.25 15.98
C ALA A 166 -35.31 38.15 15.26
N GLN A 167 -34.12 37.79 15.77
CA GLN A 167 -33.32 36.68 15.26
C GLN A 167 -33.78 35.34 15.83
N VAL A 168 -34.28 35.33 17.08
CA VAL A 168 -34.83 34.14 17.74
C VAL A 168 -36.14 33.71 17.06
N GLU A 169 -37.02 34.65 16.72
CA GLU A 169 -38.33 34.34 16.14
C GLU A 169 -38.23 33.73 14.73
N HIS A 170 -37.36 34.27 13.86
CA HIS A 170 -37.15 33.72 12.51
C HIS A 170 -36.45 32.35 12.56
N GLY A 171 -35.40 32.21 13.37
CA GLY A 171 -34.71 30.94 13.56
C GLY A 171 -35.62 29.85 14.15
N ARG A 172 -36.57 30.24 15.01
CA ARG A 172 -37.57 29.33 15.57
C ARG A 172 -38.59 28.88 14.53
N GLN A 173 -39.06 29.75 13.64
CA GLN A 173 -39.98 29.36 12.56
C GLN A 173 -39.34 28.39 11.56
N ASP A 174 -38.09 28.65 11.16
CA ASP A 174 -37.33 27.73 10.30
C ASP A 174 -37.06 26.38 10.98
N TYR A 175 -36.75 26.39 12.28
CA TYR A 175 -36.53 25.16 13.06
C TYR A 175 -37.83 24.37 13.30
N GLU A 176 -38.96 25.02 13.57
CA GLU A 176 -40.28 24.36 13.65
C GLU A 176 -40.71 23.78 12.30
N LEU A 177 -40.38 24.43 11.17
CA LEU A 177 -40.63 23.89 9.83
C LEU A 177 -39.76 22.65 9.55
N GLN A 178 -38.47 22.68 9.90
CA GLN A 178 -37.58 21.53 9.79
C GLN A 178 -38.02 20.36 10.68
N LEU A 179 -38.46 20.62 11.92
CA LEU A 179 -39.01 19.60 12.82
C LEU A 179 -40.28 18.96 12.26
N ARG A 180 -41.22 19.73 11.70
CA ARG A 180 -42.42 19.16 11.05
C ARG A 180 -42.06 18.31 9.83
N LEU A 181 -41.10 18.72 9.02
CA LEU A 181 -40.61 17.90 7.89
C LEU A 181 -39.95 16.61 8.36
N LEU A 182 -39.12 16.67 9.41
CA LEU A 182 -38.46 15.51 9.99
C LEU A 182 -39.46 14.55 10.63
N GLU A 183 -40.47 15.05 11.34
CA GLU A 183 -41.59 14.25 11.84
C GLU A 183 -42.40 13.62 10.71
N GLN A 184 -42.69 14.35 9.63
CA GLN A 184 -43.44 13.81 8.50
C GLN A 184 -42.67 12.69 7.79
N GLN A 185 -41.34 12.85 7.64
CA GLN A 185 -40.45 11.82 7.12
C GLN A 185 -40.35 10.62 8.07
N ASN A 186 -40.25 10.84 9.39
CA ASN A 186 -40.19 9.76 10.37
C ASN A 186 -41.53 9.00 10.49
N ARG A 187 -42.68 9.67 10.40
CA ARG A 187 -44.00 9.02 10.29
C ARG A 187 -44.10 8.14 9.04
N LYS A 188 -43.53 8.59 7.91
CA LYS A 188 -43.46 7.80 6.66
C LYS A 188 -42.52 6.59 6.78
N ARG A 189 -41.38 6.75 7.45
CA ARG A 189 -40.46 5.63 7.77
C ARG A 189 -41.11 4.61 8.71
N LEU A 190 -41.83 5.07 9.73
CA LEU A 190 -42.59 4.22 10.65
C LEU A 190 -43.79 3.54 10.01
N SER A 191 -44.46 4.15 9.02
CA SER A 191 -45.54 3.48 8.28
C SER A 191 -44.98 2.38 7.39
N MET A 192 -43.90 2.63 6.63
CA MET A 192 -43.26 1.58 5.82
C MET A 192 -42.68 0.45 6.69
N ALA A 193 -42.08 0.77 7.85
CA ALA A 193 -41.60 -0.24 8.79
C ALA A 193 -42.76 -1.07 9.40
N ARG A 194 -43.96 -0.49 9.58
CA ARG A 194 -45.16 -1.23 9.97
C ARG A 194 -45.70 -2.12 8.85
N GLU A 195 -45.79 -1.60 7.62
CA GLU A 195 -46.18 -2.40 6.44
C GLU A 195 -45.22 -3.58 6.22
N GLU A 196 -43.94 -3.41 6.52
CA GLU A 196 -42.93 -4.47 6.44
C GLU A 196 -43.03 -5.46 7.62
N GLN A 197 -43.29 -5.01 8.85
CA GLN A 197 -43.61 -5.91 9.97
C GLN A 197 -44.93 -6.69 9.76
N GLU A 198 -45.96 -6.08 9.18
CA GLU A 198 -47.22 -6.75 8.85
C GLU A 198 -47.06 -7.76 7.70
N ARG A 199 -46.15 -7.51 6.74
CA ARG A 199 -45.72 -8.52 5.76
C ARG A 199 -44.97 -9.69 6.38
N ILE A 200 -44.18 -9.45 7.43
CA ILE A 200 -43.41 -10.49 8.15
C ILE A 200 -44.32 -11.32 9.08
N ALA A 201 -45.46 -10.78 9.52
CA ALA A 201 -46.37 -11.41 10.48
C ALA A 201 -47.40 -12.39 9.87
N ALA A 202 -47.42 -12.59 8.54
CA ALA A 202 -48.37 -13.50 7.87
C ALA A 202 -47.84 -14.96 7.84
N PRO A 203 -48.50 -15.94 8.50
CA PRO A 203 -47.93 -17.28 8.63
C PRO A 203 -48.13 -18.13 7.38
N LYS A 204 -47.02 -18.62 6.80
CA LYS A 204 -46.99 -19.85 6.01
C LYS A 204 -45.99 -20.83 6.62
N VAL A 205 -46.51 -21.96 7.09
CA VAL A 205 -45.71 -23.09 7.57
C VAL A 205 -45.19 -23.87 6.36
N ASP A 206 -43.88 -24.07 6.29
CA ASP A 206 -43.26 -25.05 5.39
C ASP A 206 -42.40 -26.04 6.20
N ARG A 207 -42.61 -27.33 5.95
CA ARG A 207 -41.87 -28.44 6.58
C ARG A 207 -40.42 -28.53 6.09
N GLN A 208 -40.08 -27.98 4.92
CA GLN A 208 -38.76 -28.16 4.30
C GLN A 208 -37.59 -27.59 5.13
N GLY A 209 -37.81 -26.50 5.89
CA GLY A 209 -36.76 -25.89 6.73
C GLY A 209 -36.27 -26.81 7.86
N HIS A 210 -37.15 -27.65 8.41
CA HIS A 210 -36.81 -28.55 9.52
C HIS A 210 -35.96 -29.75 9.07
N GLU A 211 -36.20 -30.26 7.85
CA GLU A 211 -35.44 -31.37 7.29
C GLU A 211 -34.02 -30.96 6.88
N ALA A 212 -33.86 -29.76 6.32
CA ALA A 212 -32.54 -29.20 5.98
C ALA A 212 -31.63 -29.06 7.21
N TYR A 213 -32.16 -28.54 8.32
CA TYR A 213 -31.44 -28.42 9.59
C TYR A 213 -31.01 -29.79 10.15
N HIS A 214 -31.90 -30.77 10.19
CA HIS A 214 -31.56 -32.12 10.64
C HIS A 214 -30.55 -32.84 9.72
N ALA A 215 -30.58 -32.59 8.41
CA ALA A 215 -29.59 -33.12 7.47
C ALA A 215 -28.19 -32.52 7.71
N GLN A 216 -28.11 -31.22 8.02
CA GLN A 216 -26.85 -30.54 8.34
C GLN A 216 -26.25 -31.05 9.65
N VAL A 217 -27.05 -31.16 10.72
CA VAL A 217 -26.62 -31.73 12.01
C VAL A 217 -26.14 -33.18 11.87
N LYS A 218 -26.81 -34.01 11.06
CA LYS A 218 -26.35 -35.38 10.76
C LYS A 218 -25.01 -35.41 10.02
N LYS A 219 -24.78 -34.53 9.04
CA LYS A 219 -23.48 -34.40 8.36
C LYS A 219 -22.35 -33.99 9.31
N GLU A 220 -22.64 -33.12 10.26
CA GLU A 220 -21.66 -32.62 11.23
C GLU A 220 -21.32 -33.67 12.30
N ALA A 221 -22.32 -34.43 12.77
CA ALA A 221 -22.11 -35.60 13.63
C ALA A 221 -21.26 -36.68 12.94
N ALA A 222 -21.52 -36.98 11.66
CA ALA A 222 -20.72 -37.93 10.88
C ALA A 222 -19.26 -37.47 10.71
N ARG A 223 -19.02 -36.17 10.51
CA ARG A 223 -17.66 -35.59 10.45
C ARG A 223 -16.92 -35.74 11.78
N LYS A 224 -17.56 -35.44 12.92
CA LYS A 224 -16.97 -35.67 14.25
C LYS A 224 -16.66 -37.14 14.49
N HIS A 225 -17.55 -38.05 14.13
CA HIS A 225 -17.31 -39.49 14.26
C HIS A 225 -16.09 -39.96 13.44
N ASN A 226 -15.96 -39.54 12.18
CA ASN A 226 -14.79 -39.90 11.37
C ASN A 226 -13.48 -39.32 11.93
N ALA A 227 -13.49 -38.10 12.47
CA ALA A 227 -12.31 -37.51 13.10
C ALA A 227 -11.89 -38.28 14.37
N GLU A 228 -12.85 -38.68 15.21
CA GLU A 228 -12.58 -39.52 16.39
C GLU A 228 -12.06 -40.91 16.01
N GLN A 229 -12.56 -41.52 14.93
CA GLN A 229 -12.06 -42.81 14.44
C GLN A 229 -10.61 -42.70 13.95
N GLN A 230 -10.28 -41.67 13.16
CA GLN A 230 -8.90 -41.40 12.73
C GLN A 230 -7.95 -41.15 13.91
N GLN A 231 -8.40 -40.41 14.93
CA GLN A 231 -7.59 -40.16 16.12
C GLN A 231 -7.38 -41.44 16.96
N LYS A 232 -8.40 -42.30 17.09
CA LYS A 232 -8.28 -43.62 17.73
C LYS A 232 -7.35 -44.55 16.97
N GLU A 233 -7.39 -44.55 15.65
CA GLU A 233 -6.52 -45.37 14.81
C GLU A 233 -5.05 -44.92 14.89
N GLN A 234 -4.79 -43.60 14.91
CA GLN A 234 -3.45 -43.06 15.19
C GLN A 234 -2.95 -43.46 16.58
N LEU A 235 -3.81 -43.43 17.61
CA LEU A 235 -3.44 -43.87 18.96
C LEU A 235 -3.13 -45.37 19.00
N ARG A 236 -3.92 -46.21 18.31
CA ARG A 236 -3.72 -47.66 18.22
C ARG A 236 -2.39 -47.99 17.56
N MET A 237 -2.08 -47.35 16.42
CA MET A 237 -0.81 -47.49 15.72
C MET A 237 0.40 -47.09 16.60
N HIS A 238 0.27 -46.03 17.42
CA HIS A 238 1.33 -45.64 18.35
C HIS A 238 1.52 -46.65 19.49
N GLN A 239 0.42 -47.22 20.01
CA GLN A 239 0.47 -48.26 21.04
C GLN A 239 1.02 -49.59 20.51
N GLU A 240 0.67 -49.98 19.28
CA GLU A 240 1.24 -51.14 18.59
C GLU A 240 2.76 -50.99 18.38
N TYR A 241 3.22 -49.79 18.01
CA TYR A 241 4.66 -49.48 17.88
C TYR A 241 5.41 -49.55 19.23
N GLN A 242 4.86 -48.93 20.28
CA GLN A 242 5.41 -48.99 21.65
C GLN A 242 5.47 -50.43 22.17
N ARG A 243 4.43 -51.23 21.90
CA ARG A 243 4.38 -52.63 22.29
C ARG A 243 5.43 -53.48 21.58
N GLY A 244 5.61 -53.30 20.27
CA GLY A 244 6.66 -53.98 19.51
C GLY A 244 8.08 -53.64 19.98
N MET A 245 8.32 -52.40 20.42
CA MET A 245 9.58 -51.99 21.03
C MET A 245 9.84 -52.68 22.38
N ASN A 246 8.81 -52.80 23.24
CA ASN A 246 8.94 -53.44 24.55
C ASN A 246 9.10 -54.96 24.43
N GLU A 247 8.28 -55.63 23.59
CA GLU A 247 8.42 -57.07 23.32
C GLU A 247 9.79 -57.41 22.69
N MET A 248 10.45 -56.46 22.02
CA MET A 248 11.82 -56.60 21.51
C MET A 248 12.88 -56.42 22.60
N SER A 249 12.65 -55.53 23.58
CA SER A 249 13.51 -55.38 24.77
C SER A 249 13.49 -56.65 25.62
N ASP A 250 12.30 -57.16 25.95
CA ASP A 250 12.12 -58.34 26.79
C ASP A 250 12.77 -59.61 26.16
N ASN A 251 12.70 -59.75 24.84
CA ASN A 251 13.34 -60.88 24.13
C ASN A 251 14.88 -60.75 24.08
N LEU A 252 15.43 -59.54 24.01
CA LEU A 252 16.89 -59.31 24.08
C LEU A 252 17.42 -59.60 25.49
N GLU A 253 16.68 -59.24 26.53
CA GLU A 253 17.01 -59.53 27.92
C GLU A 253 16.95 -61.05 28.19
N TYR A 254 15.90 -61.74 27.73
CA TYR A 254 15.77 -63.20 27.84
C TYR A 254 16.87 -63.98 27.09
N GLN A 255 17.30 -63.51 25.91
CA GLN A 255 18.44 -64.13 25.19
C GLN A 255 19.79 -63.86 25.85
N ALA A 256 19.96 -62.72 26.53
CA ALA A 256 21.16 -62.44 27.32
C ALA A 256 21.25 -63.33 28.57
N GLU A 257 20.14 -63.65 29.23
CA GLU A 257 20.11 -64.56 30.37
C GLU A 257 20.33 -66.04 29.99
N GLN A 258 19.78 -66.50 28.86
CA GLN A 258 19.96 -67.88 28.38
C GLN A 258 21.34 -68.16 27.77
N GLY A 259 22.05 -67.13 27.29
CA GLY A 259 23.32 -67.26 26.55
C GLY A 259 24.54 -67.72 27.35
N ASN A 260 24.43 -67.91 28.67
CA ASN A 260 25.57 -68.22 29.55
C ASN A 260 25.77 -69.72 29.85
N LEU A 261 25.01 -70.62 29.20
CA LEU A 261 25.14 -72.06 29.35
C LEU A 261 25.09 -72.80 28.00
N TYR A 262 26.23 -73.39 27.65
CA TYR A 262 26.50 -74.30 26.51
C TYR A 262 26.64 -73.71 25.10
N ALA A 263 27.87 -73.75 24.61
CA ALA A 263 28.24 -73.59 23.20
C ALA A 263 28.47 -74.96 22.54
N SER A 264 27.95 -75.17 21.33
CA SER A 264 28.51 -76.10 20.32
C SER A 264 27.84 -75.95 18.94
N ASP A 265 28.67 -75.83 17.89
CA ASP A 265 28.45 -76.26 16.50
C ASP A 265 27.14 -75.94 15.74
N GLN A 266 27.10 -74.78 15.05
CA GLN A 266 27.02 -74.68 13.57
C GLN A 266 26.99 -73.21 13.10
N PRO A 267 28.09 -72.62 12.56
CA PRO A 267 28.19 -71.17 12.37
C PRO A 267 27.68 -70.62 11.02
N ALA A 268 27.16 -71.46 10.11
CA ALA A 268 26.99 -71.09 8.70
C ALA A 268 25.55 -70.77 8.24
N LYS A 269 24.51 -71.04 9.05
CA LYS A 269 23.10 -70.79 8.67
C LYS A 269 22.40 -69.70 9.48
N SER A 270 22.90 -69.37 10.67
CA SER A 270 22.34 -68.31 11.53
C SER A 270 22.67 -66.91 11.01
N ASN A 271 23.91 -66.68 10.53
CA ASN A 271 24.35 -65.35 10.12
C ASN A 271 23.63 -64.83 8.87
N LEU A 272 23.40 -65.69 7.87
CA LEU A 272 22.60 -65.33 6.68
C LEU A 272 21.17 -64.92 7.04
N ALA A 273 20.52 -65.64 7.95
CA ALA A 273 19.19 -65.29 8.43
C ALA A 273 19.17 -63.98 9.24
N LEU A 274 20.24 -63.70 10.01
CA LEU A 274 20.38 -62.43 10.73
C LEU A 274 20.61 -61.25 9.77
N GLU A 275 21.46 -61.42 8.76
CA GLU A 275 21.76 -60.38 7.75
C GLU A 275 20.53 -60.08 6.88
N ASP A 276 19.81 -61.10 6.40
CA ASP A 276 18.55 -60.92 5.66
C ASP A 276 17.48 -60.21 6.52
N TYR A 277 17.39 -60.54 7.81
CA TYR A 277 16.45 -59.89 8.73
C TYR A 277 16.83 -58.44 9.03
N GLN A 278 18.13 -58.14 9.22
CA GLN A 278 18.63 -56.77 9.34
C GLN A 278 18.41 -55.96 8.05
N MET A 279 18.58 -56.57 6.88
CA MET A 279 18.27 -55.97 5.58
C MET A 279 16.78 -55.63 5.47
N GLN A 280 15.89 -56.56 5.86
CA GLN A 280 14.44 -56.30 5.90
C GLN A 280 14.07 -55.17 6.87
N LEU A 281 14.64 -55.13 8.08
CA LEU A 281 14.43 -54.05 9.04
C LEU A 281 14.90 -52.70 8.49
N HIS A 282 16.06 -52.66 7.83
CA HIS A 282 16.58 -51.44 7.21
C HIS A 282 15.67 -50.95 6.06
N LEU A 283 15.17 -51.86 5.22
CA LEU A 283 14.21 -51.53 4.16
C LEU A 283 12.87 -51.06 4.73
N LEU A 284 12.39 -51.66 5.83
CA LEU A 284 11.15 -51.25 6.50
C LEU A 284 11.29 -49.86 7.13
N ASP A 285 12.41 -49.58 7.79
CA ASP A 285 12.74 -48.27 8.34
C ASP A 285 12.85 -47.19 7.24
N GLN A 286 13.54 -47.47 6.14
CA GLN A 286 13.57 -46.56 4.98
C GLN A 286 12.17 -46.32 4.40
N HIS A 287 11.35 -47.37 4.28
CA HIS A 287 9.99 -47.27 3.75
C HIS A 287 9.08 -46.45 4.68
N ASN A 288 9.17 -46.69 5.99
CA ASN A 288 8.43 -45.95 7.01
C ASN A 288 8.90 -44.48 7.09
N LYS A 289 10.21 -44.20 7.05
CA LYS A 289 10.75 -42.83 6.97
C LYS A 289 10.24 -42.09 5.73
N LYS A 290 10.17 -42.75 4.57
CA LYS A 290 9.54 -42.19 3.36
C LYS A 290 8.05 -41.92 3.56
N ARG A 291 7.29 -42.86 4.13
CA ARG A 291 5.84 -42.69 4.41
C ARG A 291 5.57 -41.56 5.41
N PHE A 292 6.36 -41.45 6.48
CA PHE A 292 6.25 -40.33 7.43
C PHE A 292 6.69 -39.00 6.82
N ALA A 293 7.68 -38.98 5.93
CA ALA A 293 8.05 -37.78 5.18
C ALA A 293 6.92 -37.33 4.23
N VAL A 294 6.29 -38.26 3.51
CA VAL A 294 5.12 -37.99 2.65
C VAL A 294 3.93 -37.50 3.49
N ALA A 295 3.54 -38.23 4.53
CA ALA A 295 2.43 -37.81 5.39
C ALA A 295 2.68 -36.45 6.06
N ARG A 296 3.92 -36.15 6.46
CA ARG A 296 4.32 -34.84 6.99
C ARG A 296 4.31 -33.76 5.90
N ALA A 297 4.67 -34.08 4.66
CA ALA A 297 4.57 -33.16 3.52
C ALA A 297 3.11 -32.86 3.18
N GLU A 298 2.24 -33.87 3.08
CA GLU A 298 0.79 -33.73 2.89
C GLU A 298 0.15 -32.91 4.02
N GLN A 299 0.49 -33.20 5.28
CA GLN A 299 -0.02 -32.44 6.43
C GLN A 299 0.51 -31.00 6.44
N THR A 300 1.74 -30.76 5.95
CA THR A 300 2.29 -29.40 5.77
C THR A 300 1.59 -28.67 4.63
N HIS A 301 1.31 -29.34 3.51
CA HIS A 301 0.58 -28.82 2.35
C HIS A 301 -0.85 -28.40 2.74
N LEU A 302 -1.60 -29.31 3.40
CA LEU A 302 -2.92 -29.02 3.97
C LEU A 302 -2.90 -27.92 5.05
N SER A 303 -1.77 -27.73 5.76
CA SER A 303 -1.64 -26.66 6.75
C SER A 303 -1.41 -25.27 6.15
N ARG A 304 -0.95 -25.22 4.88
CA ARG A 304 -0.54 -24.01 4.15
C ARG A 304 -1.67 -23.33 3.40
N GLN A 305 -2.68 -24.02 2.89
CA GLN A 305 -3.74 -23.37 2.10
C GLN A 305 -4.51 -22.31 2.90
N ALA A 306 -4.54 -21.08 2.40
CA ALA A 306 -5.28 -19.98 3.01
C ALA A 306 -6.81 -20.21 3.01
N THR A 307 -7.44 -20.02 4.17
CA THR A 307 -8.89 -20.18 4.41
C THR A 307 -9.39 -19.10 5.39
N PRO A 308 -10.71 -18.82 5.46
CA PRO A 308 -11.23 -17.81 6.41
C PRO A 308 -10.92 -18.17 7.87
N ALA A 309 -10.88 -19.46 8.18
CA ALA A 309 -10.61 -19.97 9.52
C ALA A 309 -9.13 -19.90 9.92
N ASN A 310 -8.20 -19.69 8.98
CA ASN A 310 -6.76 -19.62 9.25
C ASN A 310 -6.09 -18.31 8.82
N ALA A 311 -6.84 -17.30 8.36
CA ALA A 311 -6.31 -16.01 7.90
C ALA A 311 -5.39 -15.33 8.95
N ALA A 312 -5.67 -15.51 10.25
CA ALA A 312 -4.84 -15.03 11.35
C ALA A 312 -3.40 -15.63 11.39
N LYS A 313 -3.14 -16.75 10.70
CA LYS A 313 -1.78 -17.32 10.59
C LYS A 313 -0.82 -16.41 9.80
N TYR A 314 -1.35 -15.54 8.95
CA TYR A 314 -0.57 -14.67 8.07
C TYR A 314 -0.22 -13.32 8.73
N THR A 315 -0.93 -12.96 9.81
CA THR A 315 -0.78 -11.70 10.55
C THR A 315 0.65 -11.46 11.05
N GLU A 316 1.20 -12.41 11.81
CA GLU A 316 2.54 -12.28 12.40
C GLU A 316 3.68 -12.40 11.36
N PRO A 317 3.66 -13.36 10.41
CA PRO A 317 4.59 -13.38 9.28
C PRO A 317 4.63 -12.06 8.49
N PHE A 318 3.47 -11.44 8.23
CA PHE A 318 3.40 -10.16 7.54
C PHE A 318 3.97 -9.00 8.38
N CYS A 319 3.63 -8.94 9.68
CA CYS A 319 4.23 -7.95 10.59
C CYS A 319 5.76 -8.08 10.66
N LYS A 320 6.28 -9.32 10.69
CA LYS A 320 7.71 -9.59 10.64
C LYS A 320 8.32 -9.11 9.32
N PHE A 321 7.66 -9.40 8.19
CA PHE A 321 8.11 -8.95 6.87
C PHE A 321 8.24 -7.42 6.76
N LEU A 322 7.23 -6.65 7.21
CA LEU A 322 7.27 -5.17 7.18
C LEU A 322 8.30 -4.56 8.15
N THR A 323 8.59 -5.23 9.25
CA THR A 323 9.57 -4.79 10.27
C THR A 323 11.01 -5.04 9.81
N ASP A 324 11.25 -6.21 9.23
CA ASP A 324 12.59 -6.63 8.81
C ASP A 324 13.03 -5.97 7.51
N ASN A 325 12.10 -5.69 6.59
CA ASN A 325 12.39 -5.31 5.21
C ASN A 325 11.92 -3.88 4.84
N PRO A 326 12.56 -2.84 5.40
CA PRO A 326 12.06 -1.47 5.28
C PRO A 326 12.15 -0.92 3.86
N THR A 327 13.27 -1.14 3.15
CA THR A 327 13.46 -0.57 1.80
C THR A 327 12.94 -1.50 0.70
N VAL A 328 12.82 -0.98 -0.53
CA VAL A 328 12.47 -1.78 -1.72
C VAL A 328 13.45 -2.95 -1.92
N PHE A 329 14.76 -2.67 -1.82
CA PHE A 329 15.82 -3.66 -1.97
C PHE A 329 15.78 -4.78 -0.92
N HIS A 330 15.44 -4.47 0.34
CA HIS A 330 15.30 -5.49 1.38
C HIS A 330 14.06 -6.37 1.14
N ALA A 331 12.94 -5.77 0.72
CA ALA A 331 11.72 -6.50 0.44
C ALA A 331 11.90 -7.51 -0.71
N VAL A 332 12.51 -7.08 -1.82
CA VAL A 332 12.85 -7.99 -2.94
C VAL A 332 13.86 -9.05 -2.52
N SER A 333 14.90 -8.71 -1.74
CA SER A 333 15.86 -9.70 -1.25
C SER A 333 15.21 -10.77 -0.36
N ALA A 334 14.29 -10.38 0.52
CA ALA A 334 13.55 -11.31 1.36
C ALA A 334 12.56 -12.18 0.57
N ILE A 335 11.88 -11.62 -0.43
CA ILE A 335 10.98 -12.36 -1.34
C ILE A 335 11.78 -13.36 -2.19
N LYS A 336 12.91 -12.94 -2.76
CA LYS A 336 13.88 -13.81 -3.44
C LYS A 336 14.36 -14.96 -2.56
N LYS A 337 14.60 -14.71 -1.26
CA LYS A 337 14.92 -15.77 -0.31
C LYS A 337 13.73 -16.74 -0.12
N GLN A 338 12.51 -16.23 0.11
CA GLN A 338 11.32 -17.06 0.27
C GLN A 338 11.05 -17.96 -0.96
N LEU A 339 11.20 -17.41 -2.17
CA LEU A 339 11.06 -18.14 -3.42
C LEU A 339 12.12 -19.25 -3.56
N LYS A 340 13.39 -18.98 -3.21
CA LYS A 340 14.44 -20.01 -3.17
C LYS A 340 14.17 -21.08 -2.12
N ASP A 341 13.73 -20.69 -0.91
CA ASP A 341 13.35 -21.62 0.16
C ASP A 341 12.15 -22.49 -0.27
N ALA A 342 11.27 -21.97 -1.13
CA ALA A 342 10.17 -22.70 -1.78
C ALA A 342 10.58 -23.49 -3.05
N GLY A 343 11.87 -23.49 -3.41
CA GLY A 343 12.42 -24.25 -4.53
C GLY A 343 12.19 -23.64 -5.92
N PHE A 344 11.99 -22.33 -6.03
CA PHE A 344 12.01 -21.63 -7.32
C PHE A 344 13.45 -21.40 -7.80
N SER A 345 13.68 -21.55 -9.11
CA SER A 345 14.98 -21.31 -9.74
C SER A 345 15.16 -19.85 -10.14
N GLU A 346 16.30 -19.25 -9.79
CA GLU A 346 16.63 -17.89 -10.21
C GLU A 346 17.07 -17.87 -11.68
N LEU A 347 16.45 -16.99 -12.46
CA LEU A 347 16.79 -16.69 -13.84
C LEU A 347 17.47 -15.32 -13.92
N SER A 348 18.50 -15.24 -14.77
CA SER A 348 19.19 -14.00 -15.09
C SER A 348 18.62 -13.40 -16.37
N GLU A 349 18.35 -12.09 -16.39
CA GLU A 349 17.96 -11.38 -17.62
C GLU A 349 19.04 -11.44 -18.72
N ARG A 350 20.29 -11.76 -18.37
CA ARG A 350 21.45 -11.69 -19.27
C ARG A 350 21.76 -13.00 -20.00
N ASP A 351 21.16 -14.10 -19.57
CA ASP A 351 21.46 -15.46 -20.03
C ASP A 351 20.28 -16.06 -20.80
N GLY A 352 20.51 -17.12 -21.58
CA GLY A 352 19.43 -17.93 -22.17
C GLY A 352 18.65 -18.70 -21.09
N TRP A 353 17.38 -19.01 -21.35
CA TRP A 353 16.49 -19.69 -20.39
C TRP A 353 16.08 -21.09 -20.88
N ASP A 354 16.41 -22.14 -20.12
CA ASP A 354 15.86 -23.50 -20.28
C ASP A 354 14.67 -23.67 -19.31
N LEU A 355 13.45 -23.59 -19.84
CA LEU A 355 12.22 -23.67 -19.05
C LEU A 355 11.45 -24.96 -19.33
N LYS A 356 10.83 -25.52 -18.30
CA LYS A 356 10.14 -26.82 -18.36
C LYS A 356 8.74 -26.69 -17.79
N THR A 357 7.80 -27.46 -18.32
CA THR A 357 6.46 -27.62 -17.74
C THR A 357 6.58 -28.23 -16.34
N GLY A 358 5.73 -27.77 -15.40
CA GLY A 358 5.88 -28.03 -13.97
C GLY A 358 7.04 -27.30 -13.30
N GLY A 359 7.81 -26.48 -14.02
CA GLY A 359 8.94 -25.71 -13.48
C GLY A 359 8.49 -24.43 -12.77
N SER A 360 9.29 -23.99 -11.80
CA SER A 360 9.05 -22.78 -10.99
C SER A 360 10.28 -21.87 -11.00
N TYR A 361 10.11 -20.61 -11.40
CA TYR A 361 11.19 -19.70 -11.73
C TYR A 361 10.94 -18.27 -11.22
N PHE A 362 11.98 -17.48 -11.04
CA PHE A 362 11.84 -16.03 -10.87
C PHE A 362 13.01 -15.27 -11.48
N VAL A 363 12.78 -14.01 -11.85
CA VAL A 363 13.77 -13.10 -12.42
C VAL A 363 13.73 -11.77 -11.69
N GLU A 364 14.90 -11.23 -11.38
CA GLU A 364 15.09 -9.96 -10.67
C GLU A 364 15.59 -8.89 -11.63
N ARG A 365 15.02 -7.68 -11.56
CA ARG A 365 15.51 -6.49 -12.26
C ARG A 365 15.86 -5.40 -11.24
N ASN A 366 17.05 -4.82 -11.40
CA ASN A 366 17.60 -3.77 -10.51
C ASN A 366 17.76 -4.15 -9.02
N GLY A 367 17.40 -5.35 -8.58
CA GLY A 367 17.30 -5.67 -7.14
C GLY A 367 16.13 -4.98 -6.43
N SER A 368 15.26 -4.28 -7.17
CA SER A 368 14.07 -3.59 -6.65
C SER A 368 12.76 -4.03 -7.31
N SER A 369 12.81 -4.76 -8.43
CA SER A 369 11.66 -5.42 -9.04
C SER A 369 11.91 -6.91 -9.27
N LEU A 370 10.85 -7.72 -9.24
CA LEU A 370 10.92 -9.17 -9.37
C LEU A 370 9.67 -9.72 -10.05
N ILE A 371 9.84 -10.65 -10.98
CA ILE A 371 8.72 -11.45 -11.53
C ILE A 371 8.99 -12.91 -11.21
N ALA A 372 8.06 -13.55 -10.49
CA ALA A 372 8.06 -14.98 -10.20
C ALA A 372 6.95 -15.68 -10.99
N PHE A 373 7.18 -16.90 -11.45
CA PHE A 373 6.17 -17.67 -12.16
C PHE A 373 6.35 -19.19 -12.03
N THR A 374 5.25 -19.92 -12.18
CA THR A 374 5.25 -21.37 -12.45
C THR A 374 4.74 -21.64 -13.86
N VAL A 375 5.21 -22.73 -14.44
CA VAL A 375 4.76 -23.23 -15.75
C VAL A 375 3.82 -24.40 -15.51
N GLY A 376 2.57 -24.32 -15.96
CA GLY A 376 1.60 -25.39 -15.82
C GLY A 376 2.09 -26.72 -16.39
N GLY A 377 1.77 -27.84 -15.72
CA GLY A 377 2.16 -29.18 -16.19
C GLY A 377 1.58 -29.52 -17.56
N GLY A 378 0.39 -29.01 -17.87
CA GLY A 378 -0.27 -29.14 -19.17
C GLY A 378 0.00 -28.02 -20.17
N TYR A 379 0.94 -27.10 -19.87
CA TYR A 379 1.15 -25.89 -20.68
C TYR A 379 1.52 -26.19 -22.14
N LYS A 380 0.93 -25.43 -23.06
CA LYS A 380 1.20 -25.47 -24.50
C LYS A 380 1.40 -24.05 -25.02
N THR A 381 2.24 -23.89 -26.03
CA THR A 381 2.53 -22.59 -26.66
C THR A 381 1.25 -21.92 -27.17
N GLY A 382 0.96 -20.72 -26.68
CA GLY A 382 -0.26 -19.97 -26.97
C GLY A 382 -1.33 -20.04 -25.86
N ASN A 383 -1.14 -20.89 -24.84
CA ASN A 383 -1.92 -20.83 -23.60
C ASN A 383 -1.58 -19.55 -22.82
N GLY A 384 -2.55 -19.08 -22.03
CA GLY A 384 -2.44 -17.82 -21.28
C GLY A 384 -1.68 -17.90 -19.96
N ALA A 385 -1.69 -16.77 -19.27
CA ALA A 385 -1.17 -16.60 -17.92
C ALA A 385 -2.24 -16.02 -16.98
N ALA A 386 -2.30 -16.55 -15.75
CA ALA A 386 -2.95 -15.92 -14.61
C ALA A 386 -1.92 -15.03 -13.92
N ILE A 387 -2.06 -13.70 -14.03
CA ILE A 387 -1.07 -12.73 -13.57
C ILE A 387 -1.61 -11.93 -12.38
N LEU A 388 -0.87 -11.91 -11.28
CA LEU A 388 -1.00 -10.90 -10.21
C LEU A 388 0.12 -9.86 -10.41
N ALA A 389 -0.19 -8.57 -10.30
CA ALA A 389 0.79 -7.49 -10.44
C ALA A 389 0.58 -6.38 -9.42
N GLY A 390 1.55 -6.15 -8.54
CA GLY A 390 1.54 -5.07 -7.54
C GLY A 390 2.90 -4.38 -7.48
N HIS A 391 3.13 -3.55 -6.46
CA HIS A 391 4.40 -2.85 -6.30
C HIS A 391 5.00 -2.94 -4.89
N VAL A 392 6.32 -2.78 -4.80
CA VAL A 392 7.10 -3.08 -3.60
C VAL A 392 7.97 -1.90 -3.15
N ASP A 393 7.99 -0.81 -3.92
CA ASP A 393 8.35 0.52 -3.45
C ASP A 393 7.26 1.10 -2.54
N ALA A 394 7.60 2.19 -1.85
CA ALA A 394 6.70 2.91 -0.97
C ALA A 394 7.24 4.32 -0.72
N LEU A 395 6.36 5.26 -0.38
CA LEU A 395 6.73 6.59 0.15
C LEU A 395 7.89 6.54 1.16
N THR A 396 8.96 7.29 0.87
CA THR A 396 10.19 7.31 1.67
C THR A 396 10.94 8.64 1.52
N ALA A 397 12.03 8.84 2.27
CA ALA A 397 12.97 9.95 2.04
C ALA A 397 14.31 9.36 1.56
N LYS A 398 14.66 9.57 0.28
CA LYS A 398 15.89 9.06 -0.33
C LYS A 398 17.07 10.01 -0.09
N LEU A 399 18.26 9.48 0.15
CA LEU A 399 19.46 10.30 0.32
C LEU A 399 19.83 11.01 -1.00
N LYS A 400 20.29 12.27 -0.91
CA LYS A 400 20.79 13.00 -2.08
C LYS A 400 22.15 12.45 -2.52
N PRO A 401 22.52 12.55 -3.81
CA PRO A 401 23.85 12.15 -4.30
C PRO A 401 25.01 12.79 -3.54
N ILE A 402 24.80 14.02 -3.05
CA ILE A 402 25.62 14.67 -2.03
C ILE A 402 24.71 14.85 -0.80
N SER A 403 24.85 13.97 0.19
CA SER A 403 24.03 14.01 1.42
C SER A 403 24.66 14.82 2.55
N GLN A 404 25.93 15.26 2.40
CA GLN A 404 26.55 16.20 3.33
C GLN A 404 25.97 17.60 3.12
N VAL A 405 25.44 18.20 4.19
CA VAL A 405 24.92 19.57 4.21
C VAL A 405 25.65 20.40 5.26
N PRO A 406 25.70 21.74 5.13
CA PRO A 406 26.35 22.60 6.12
C PRO A 406 25.74 22.43 7.52
N ASN A 407 26.60 22.42 8.53
CA ASN A 407 26.20 22.49 9.94
C ASN A 407 25.35 23.76 10.18
N LYS A 408 24.21 23.60 10.86
CA LYS A 408 23.36 24.70 11.30
C LYS A 408 23.19 24.64 12.81
N ALA A 409 23.53 25.73 13.49
CA ALA A 409 23.36 25.89 14.95
C ALA A 409 23.94 24.75 15.82
N GLY A 410 25.02 24.09 15.38
CA GLY A 410 25.64 22.97 16.11
C GLY A 410 25.00 21.60 15.85
N TYR A 411 24.06 21.52 14.90
CA TYR A 411 23.43 20.26 14.49
C TYR A 411 24.00 19.75 13.17
N LEU A 412 24.26 18.44 13.13
CA LEU A 412 24.56 17.70 11.93
C LEU A 412 23.23 17.27 11.28
N GLN A 413 23.02 17.71 10.05
CA GLN A 413 21.83 17.40 9.26
C GLN A 413 22.18 16.46 8.08
N LEU A 414 21.17 15.83 7.49
CA LEU A 414 21.31 14.94 6.33
C LEU A 414 20.55 15.48 5.12
N GLY A 415 21.23 15.59 3.98
CA GLY A 415 20.63 15.94 2.71
C GLY A 415 19.78 14.81 2.14
N VAL A 416 18.46 14.93 2.27
CA VAL A 416 17.48 13.99 1.69
C VAL A 416 16.62 14.68 0.64
N ALA A 417 16.02 13.88 -0.24
CA ALA A 417 15.03 14.29 -1.23
C ALA A 417 13.71 13.51 -1.01
N PRO A 418 12.56 14.14 -1.27
CA PRO A 418 11.29 13.44 -1.27
C PRO A 418 11.25 12.27 -2.27
N TYR A 419 10.63 11.15 -1.90
CA TYR A 419 10.19 10.12 -2.84
C TYR A 419 8.67 10.08 -2.82
N ALA A 420 8.06 10.33 -3.98
CA ALA A 420 6.63 10.58 -4.13
C ALA A 420 6.12 11.61 -3.10
N GLY A 421 5.12 11.25 -2.30
CA GLY A 421 4.50 12.12 -1.31
C GLY A 421 5.17 12.17 0.08
N ALA A 422 6.39 11.63 0.25
CA ALA A 422 7.11 11.63 1.53
C ALA A 422 8.46 12.35 1.41
N PRO A 423 8.98 12.98 2.49
CA PRO A 423 8.37 13.10 3.82
C PRO A 423 7.19 14.10 3.83
N ASN A 424 6.16 13.79 4.61
CA ASN A 424 4.96 14.61 4.79
C ASN A 424 4.63 14.79 6.28
N ASN A 425 3.46 15.37 6.59
CA ASN A 425 3.06 15.69 7.97
C ASN A 425 3.04 14.49 8.94
N THR A 426 3.04 13.24 8.46
CA THR A 426 3.12 12.05 9.32
C THR A 426 4.55 11.70 9.76
N TRP A 427 5.56 12.24 9.06
CA TRP A 427 6.99 12.01 9.28
C TRP A 427 7.63 12.86 10.39
N TRP A 428 6.91 13.87 10.88
CA TRP A 428 7.35 14.68 12.01
C TRP A 428 7.51 13.85 13.28
N ASP A 429 8.58 14.11 14.02
CA ASP A 429 8.91 13.51 15.32
C ASP A 429 8.99 11.97 15.33
N ARG A 430 9.25 11.39 14.17
CA ARG A 430 9.50 9.95 13.98
C ARG A 430 10.96 9.59 14.21
N ASP A 431 11.17 8.40 14.76
CA ASP A 431 12.49 7.79 14.90
C ASP A 431 12.84 7.09 13.58
N LEU A 432 13.78 7.67 12.83
CA LEU A 432 14.09 7.24 11.47
C LEU A 432 15.40 6.45 11.42
N GLY A 433 15.31 5.21 10.96
CA GLY A 433 16.44 4.36 10.61
C GLY A 433 16.93 4.67 9.19
N ILE A 434 18.04 4.06 8.81
CA ILE A 434 18.58 4.14 7.45
C ILE A 434 19.00 2.77 6.93
N GLY A 435 18.83 2.57 5.64
CA GLY A 435 19.26 1.36 4.95
C GLY A 435 19.02 1.44 3.46
N GLY A 436 19.43 0.41 2.73
CA GLY A 436 19.27 0.33 1.27
C GLY A 436 20.42 -0.42 0.61
N ARG A 437 20.72 -0.06 -0.63
CA ARG A 437 21.79 -0.66 -1.44
C ARG A 437 23.09 0.15 -1.30
N VAL A 438 24.22 -0.54 -1.20
CA VAL A 438 25.57 0.04 -1.26
C VAL A 438 26.40 -0.72 -2.29
N LEU A 439 27.03 0.00 -3.21
CA LEU A 439 27.97 -0.55 -4.17
C LEU A 439 29.39 -0.46 -3.60
N VAL A 440 30.07 -1.60 -3.46
CA VAL A 440 31.40 -1.70 -2.86
C VAL A 440 32.38 -2.31 -3.87
N LYS A 441 33.58 -1.74 -3.99
CA LYS A 441 34.68 -2.30 -4.76
C LYS A 441 35.41 -3.39 -3.96
N GLU A 442 35.39 -4.62 -4.47
CA GLU A 442 36.09 -5.77 -3.91
C GLU A 442 37.07 -6.31 -4.96
N GLY A 443 38.35 -6.01 -4.77
CA GLY A 443 39.37 -6.21 -5.80
C GLY A 443 39.04 -5.40 -7.05
N ASP A 444 38.99 -6.07 -8.21
CA ASP A 444 38.63 -5.46 -9.50
C ASP A 444 37.12 -5.47 -9.80
N LYS A 445 36.28 -5.97 -8.88
CA LYS A 445 34.83 -6.08 -9.06
C LYS A 445 34.09 -5.03 -8.24
N ILE A 446 32.90 -4.65 -8.70
CA ILE A 446 31.93 -3.91 -7.90
C ILE A 446 30.82 -4.89 -7.52
N VAL A 447 30.54 -5.00 -6.22
CA VAL A 447 29.48 -5.84 -5.65
C VAL A 447 28.39 -4.97 -5.04
N SER A 448 27.14 -5.44 -5.12
CA SER A 448 26.01 -4.82 -4.44
C SER A 448 25.81 -5.49 -3.08
N LYS A 449 25.79 -4.72 -2.01
CA LYS A 449 25.45 -5.16 -0.64
C LYS A 449 24.21 -4.42 -0.15
N LEU A 450 23.48 -5.04 0.77
CA LEU A 450 22.42 -4.36 1.52
C LEU A 450 22.95 -3.95 2.90
N VAL A 451 22.46 -2.82 3.40
CA VAL A 451 22.78 -2.29 4.73
C VAL A 451 21.50 -1.82 5.41
N LYS A 452 21.37 -2.06 6.72
CA LYS A 452 20.29 -1.56 7.57
C LYS A 452 20.88 -1.31 8.96
N LEU A 453 21.00 -0.05 9.37
CA LEU A 453 21.54 0.26 10.70
C LEU A 453 20.52 -0.10 11.79
N GLY A 454 20.99 -0.73 12.87
CA GLY A 454 20.15 -1.29 13.95
C GLY A 454 19.51 -0.29 14.91
N TRP A 455 19.64 1.02 14.67
CA TRP A 455 19.10 2.08 15.53
C TRP A 455 18.59 3.27 14.71
N PRO A 456 17.66 4.08 15.22
CA PRO A 456 17.24 5.31 14.54
C PRO A 456 18.39 6.32 14.53
N ILE A 457 18.89 6.64 13.34
CA ILE A 457 19.99 7.59 13.15
C ILE A 457 19.51 9.02 12.96
N ALA A 458 18.22 9.22 12.66
CA ALA A 458 17.68 10.47 12.17
C ALA A 458 16.32 10.79 12.80
N ARG A 459 16.01 12.09 12.92
CA ARG A 459 14.68 12.58 13.29
C ARG A 459 14.40 13.92 12.62
N ILE A 460 13.15 14.16 12.25
CA ILE A 460 12.68 15.46 11.74
C ILE A 460 11.81 16.10 12.84
N PRO A 461 12.35 17.00 13.69
CA PRO A 461 11.61 17.54 14.83
C PRO A 461 10.59 18.60 14.42
N THR A 462 9.42 18.64 15.06
CA THR A 462 8.51 19.79 14.92
C THR A 462 9.11 21.06 15.54
N LEU A 463 8.73 22.23 15.01
CA LEU A 463 8.88 23.48 15.75
C LEU A 463 7.77 23.54 16.82
N ALA A 464 8.13 23.86 18.07
CA ALA A 464 7.17 23.89 19.16
C ALA A 464 6.04 24.92 18.90
N PRO A 465 4.77 24.61 19.22
CA PRO A 465 3.63 25.48 18.91
C PRO A 465 3.69 26.85 19.60
N HIS A 466 4.49 26.99 20.66
CA HIS A 466 4.78 28.25 21.34
C HIS A 466 5.39 29.33 20.44
N PHE A 467 6.02 28.95 19.31
CA PHE A 467 6.53 29.88 18.29
C PHE A 467 5.42 30.45 17.36
N GLY A 468 4.15 30.11 17.61
CA GLY A 468 3.00 30.70 16.91
C GLY A 468 2.99 30.38 15.42
N ALA A 469 2.81 31.39 14.58
CA ALA A 469 2.66 31.23 13.13
C ALA A 469 3.82 30.49 12.45
N ALA A 470 5.05 30.57 12.99
CA ALA A 470 6.20 29.85 12.44
C ALA A 470 6.09 28.32 12.61
N ALA A 471 5.30 27.84 13.57
CA ALA A 471 5.03 26.43 13.84
C ALA A 471 3.79 25.89 13.11
N VAL A 472 3.21 26.67 12.18
CA VAL A 472 2.06 26.27 11.36
C VAL A 472 2.52 26.14 9.91
N GLY A 473 2.23 24.99 9.30
CA GLY A 473 2.59 24.71 7.90
C GLY A 473 1.76 25.50 6.87
N PRO A 474 2.04 25.32 5.56
CA PRO A 474 2.91 24.30 4.98
C PRO A 474 4.40 24.54 5.25
N PHE A 475 5.12 23.46 5.56
CA PHE A 475 6.55 23.50 5.79
C PHE A 475 7.32 23.22 4.49
N ASN A 476 8.45 23.91 4.31
CA ASN A 476 9.32 23.71 3.16
C ASN A 476 10.16 22.41 3.33
N ALA A 477 10.00 21.47 2.41
CA ALA A 477 10.66 20.17 2.46
C ALA A 477 12.21 20.26 2.46
N GLU A 478 12.79 21.25 1.77
CA GLU A 478 14.24 21.42 1.62
C GLU A 478 14.91 22.07 2.85
N THR A 479 14.19 22.92 3.58
CA THR A 479 14.79 23.79 4.61
C THR A 479 14.23 23.59 6.02
N GLN A 480 13.03 23.02 6.15
CA GLN A 480 12.35 22.78 7.43
C GLN A 480 12.16 21.28 7.72
N MET A 481 11.94 20.43 6.70
CA MET A 481 11.82 18.97 6.88
C MET A 481 13.16 18.22 6.79
N VAL A 482 14.24 18.83 7.27
CA VAL A 482 15.60 18.28 7.13
C VAL A 482 15.95 17.40 8.34
N PRO A 483 16.25 16.09 8.14
CA PRO A 483 16.58 15.21 9.26
C PRO A 483 17.86 15.63 9.99
N ILE A 484 17.81 15.63 11.31
CA ILE A 484 18.96 15.79 12.20
C ILE A 484 19.53 14.40 12.48
N ILE A 485 20.84 14.25 12.32
CA ILE A 485 21.59 12.98 12.51
C ILE A 485 22.64 13.02 13.62
N GLY A 486 22.73 14.14 14.34
CA GLY A 486 23.58 14.25 15.52
C GLY A 486 23.89 15.70 15.90
N LEU A 487 24.62 15.82 17.00
CA LEU A 487 25.25 17.07 17.42
C LEU A 487 26.68 17.15 16.90
N ASP A 488 27.12 18.38 16.66
CA ASP A 488 28.52 18.70 16.42
C ASP A 488 29.32 18.52 17.71
N SER A 489 30.40 17.76 17.63
CA SER A 489 31.35 17.58 18.72
C SER A 489 32.49 18.55 18.53
N SER A 490 32.84 19.35 19.55
CA SER A 490 33.90 20.36 19.49
C SER A 490 35.32 19.84 19.17
N GLU A 491 35.48 18.51 19.01
CA GLU A 491 36.73 17.85 18.62
C GLU A 491 36.84 17.55 17.11
N SER A 492 35.76 17.69 16.32
CA SER A 492 35.90 17.65 14.85
C SER A 492 36.48 18.98 14.36
N SER A 493 37.74 18.92 13.94
CA SER A 493 38.51 20.04 13.39
C SER A 493 37.75 20.82 12.31
N SER A 494 37.98 22.13 12.28
CA SER A 494 37.46 23.06 11.29
C SER A 494 37.92 22.73 9.86
N GLU A 495 37.22 21.81 9.20
CA GLU A 495 37.24 21.74 7.73
C GLU A 495 36.75 23.08 7.19
N ALA A 496 37.52 23.67 6.28
CA ALA A 496 37.21 24.98 5.71
C ALA A 496 35.83 24.92 5.04
N ARG A 497 34.88 25.71 5.53
CA ARG A 497 33.54 25.81 4.93
C ARG A 497 33.69 26.38 3.52
N VAL A 498 33.68 25.52 2.52
CA VAL A 498 33.54 25.92 1.13
C VAL A 498 32.17 26.56 1.00
N GLU A 499 32.14 27.83 0.59
CA GLU A 499 30.89 28.57 0.43
C GLU A 499 29.97 27.84 -0.56
N PRO A 500 28.66 27.68 -0.26
CA PRO A 500 27.72 27.06 -1.19
C PRO A 500 27.81 27.71 -2.57
N PHE A 501 27.76 26.88 -3.62
CA PHE A 501 27.90 27.29 -5.03
C PHE A 501 29.26 27.89 -5.44
N SER A 502 30.25 28.02 -4.53
CA SER A 502 31.60 28.53 -4.89
C SER A 502 32.48 27.53 -5.65
N GLN A 503 32.06 26.26 -5.71
CA GLN A 503 32.76 25.16 -6.40
C GLN A 503 31.76 24.30 -7.17
N PRO A 504 32.18 23.63 -8.27
CA PRO A 504 31.32 22.70 -8.99
C PRO A 504 30.95 21.49 -8.12
N SER A 505 29.74 20.98 -8.27
CA SER A 505 29.32 19.72 -7.64
C SER A 505 29.93 18.54 -8.39
N VAL A 506 30.89 17.85 -7.76
CA VAL A 506 31.64 16.74 -8.36
C VAL A 506 31.22 15.41 -7.72
N LEU A 507 30.85 14.41 -8.55
CA LEU A 507 30.50 13.06 -8.09
C LEU A 507 31.74 12.25 -7.64
N GLY A 508 32.93 12.64 -8.14
CA GLY A 508 34.25 12.12 -7.82
C GLY A 508 35.25 12.41 -8.95
N GLY A 509 36.54 12.20 -8.70
CA GLY A 509 37.62 12.31 -9.69
C GLY A 509 38.55 13.51 -9.49
N GLY A 510 39.86 13.30 -9.74
CA GLY A 510 40.93 14.28 -9.51
C GLY A 510 42.06 13.69 -8.68
N ASP A 511 41.85 13.60 -7.36
CA ASP A 511 42.80 13.08 -6.37
C ASP A 511 42.07 12.22 -5.33
N LYS A 512 42.80 11.62 -4.37
CA LYS A 512 42.19 10.86 -3.25
C LYS A 512 41.15 11.65 -2.43
N ALA A 513 41.14 12.98 -2.54
CA ALA A 513 40.22 13.88 -1.85
C ALA A 513 38.83 14.01 -2.53
N SER A 514 38.65 13.52 -3.77
CA SER A 514 37.38 13.57 -4.51
C SER A 514 36.84 12.16 -4.79
N THR A 515 36.47 11.46 -3.73
CA THR A 515 35.77 10.15 -3.82
C THR A 515 34.28 10.34 -3.55
N PHE A 516 33.44 9.37 -3.92
CA PHE A 516 32.02 9.40 -3.52
C PHE A 516 31.87 9.59 -1.99
N VAL A 517 32.73 8.93 -1.21
CA VAL A 517 32.79 9.01 0.25
C VAL A 517 33.00 10.44 0.77
N SER A 518 33.78 11.28 0.09
CA SER A 518 34.06 12.66 0.54
C SER A 518 32.93 13.65 0.26
N THR A 519 31.82 13.21 -0.35
CA THR A 519 30.59 14.01 -0.50
C THR A 519 29.47 13.59 0.47
N GLN A 520 29.76 12.64 1.37
CA GLN A 520 28.84 12.08 2.35
C GLN A 520 29.27 12.43 3.78
N PRO A 521 28.33 12.50 4.75
CA PRO A 521 28.69 12.76 6.15
C PRO A 521 29.70 11.71 6.68
N PRO A 522 30.90 12.09 7.15
CA PRO A 522 31.94 11.10 7.52
C PRO A 522 31.52 10.11 8.61
N ARG A 523 30.69 10.57 9.56
CA ARG A 523 30.09 9.73 10.62
C ARG A 523 29.13 8.68 10.05
N LEU A 524 28.38 9.01 9.00
CA LEU A 524 27.49 8.07 8.31
C LEU A 524 28.29 7.05 7.51
N VAL A 525 29.31 7.48 6.75
CA VAL A 525 30.23 6.58 6.04
C VAL A 525 30.84 5.56 7.00
N LYS A 526 31.32 6.01 8.17
CA LYS A 526 31.87 5.11 9.21
C LYS A 526 30.84 4.10 9.72
N ALA A 527 29.60 4.52 9.97
CA ALA A 527 28.54 3.62 10.44
C ALA A 527 28.16 2.56 9.39
N ILE A 528 27.93 2.99 8.14
CA ILE A 528 27.61 2.11 7.00
C ILE A 528 28.79 1.17 6.69
N GLY A 529 30.02 1.68 6.72
CA GLY A 529 31.23 0.89 6.52
C GLY A 529 31.41 -0.21 7.57
N ASN A 530 31.23 0.13 8.85
CA ASN A 530 31.27 -0.83 9.95
C ASN A 530 30.20 -1.94 9.81
N GLU A 531 28.95 -1.58 9.50
CA GLU A 531 27.85 -2.53 9.29
C GLU A 531 28.14 -3.50 8.12
N LEU A 532 28.82 -3.02 7.08
CA LEU A 532 29.27 -3.82 5.93
C LEU A 532 30.57 -4.60 6.18
N GLY A 533 31.13 -4.57 7.39
CA GLY A 533 32.38 -5.23 7.76
C GLY A 533 33.65 -4.61 7.15
N LEU A 534 33.57 -3.35 6.70
CA LEU A 534 34.72 -2.63 6.13
C LEU A 534 35.59 -2.03 7.24
N SER A 535 36.91 -2.09 7.04
CA SER A 535 37.88 -1.33 7.86
C SER A 535 37.91 0.16 7.47
N ALA A 536 38.40 1.01 8.37
CA ALA A 536 38.57 2.45 8.09
C ALA A 536 39.45 2.74 6.86
N SER A 537 40.48 1.92 6.63
CA SER A 537 41.34 1.96 5.44
C SER A 537 40.64 1.57 4.13
N THR A 538 39.42 1.02 4.20
CA THR A 538 38.65 0.50 3.06
C THR A 538 37.31 1.20 2.83
N TYR A 539 36.95 2.23 3.61
CA TYR A 539 35.70 2.97 3.36
C TYR A 539 35.65 3.59 1.96
N SER A 540 36.79 4.03 1.42
CA SER A 540 36.93 4.53 0.04
C SER A 540 36.55 3.50 -1.04
N ASN A 541 36.35 2.23 -0.68
CA ASN A 541 35.82 1.22 -1.60
C ASN A 541 34.30 1.35 -1.79
N ILE A 542 33.59 2.14 -0.98
CA ILE A 542 32.18 2.48 -1.23
C ILE A 542 32.15 3.37 -2.48
N VAL A 543 31.60 2.84 -3.57
CA VAL A 543 31.53 3.48 -4.89
C VAL A 543 30.31 4.39 -4.99
N ASN A 544 29.16 3.94 -4.47
CA ASN A 544 27.91 4.69 -4.45
C ASN A 544 26.90 4.01 -3.49
N TRP A 545 25.79 4.66 -3.17
CA TRP A 545 24.67 4.04 -2.45
C TRP A 545 23.30 4.59 -2.89
N GLU A 546 22.25 3.81 -2.63
CA GLU A 546 20.85 4.20 -2.69
C GLU A 546 20.24 3.87 -1.32
N LEU A 547 20.20 4.87 -0.43
CA LEU A 547 19.73 4.73 0.93
C LEU A 547 18.43 5.51 1.15
N GLU A 548 17.59 4.95 2.01
CA GLU A 548 16.26 5.42 2.38
C GLU A 548 16.18 5.61 3.90
N LEU A 549 15.52 6.69 4.34
CA LEU A 549 15.09 6.83 5.73
C LEU A 549 13.68 6.24 5.93
N PHE A 550 13.47 5.55 7.04
CA PHE A 550 12.20 4.88 7.34
C PHE A 550 11.88 4.86 8.84
N ASP A 551 10.59 4.84 9.21
CA ASP A 551 10.15 4.60 10.59
C ASP A 551 10.64 3.23 11.07
N VAL A 552 11.38 3.21 12.19
CA VAL A 552 11.88 2.00 12.86
C VAL A 552 10.84 1.32 13.74
N GLN A 553 9.73 2.00 14.06
CA GLN A 553 8.68 1.44 14.92
C GLN A 553 8.12 0.16 14.27
N PRO A 554 8.28 -1.03 14.90
CA PRO A 554 7.86 -2.30 14.31
C PRO A 554 6.41 -2.32 13.85
N ALA A 555 6.07 -3.19 12.89
CA ALA A 555 4.68 -3.52 12.63
C ALA A 555 4.09 -4.19 13.88
N THR A 556 2.86 -3.85 14.25
CA THR A 556 2.27 -4.31 15.52
C THR A 556 0.78 -4.53 15.37
N VAL A 557 0.29 -5.65 15.90
CA VAL A 557 -1.13 -5.95 16.00
C VAL A 557 -1.75 -5.12 17.13
N GLY A 558 -2.89 -4.46 16.88
CA GLY A 558 -3.54 -3.55 17.82
C GLY A 558 -5.05 -3.46 17.66
N GLY A 559 -5.68 -2.53 18.39
CA GLY A 559 -7.11 -2.59 18.70
C GLY A 559 -7.37 -3.38 19.99
N LEU A 560 -8.55 -3.22 20.60
CA LEU A 560 -8.89 -3.89 21.86
C LEU A 560 -8.84 -5.42 21.70
N ASP A 561 -9.44 -5.93 20.62
CA ASP A 561 -9.50 -7.35 20.29
C ASP A 561 -8.45 -7.75 19.23
N LYS A 562 -7.36 -6.98 19.10
CA LYS A 562 -6.24 -7.23 18.17
C LYS A 562 -6.64 -7.25 16.68
N GLU A 563 -7.66 -6.50 16.32
CA GLU A 563 -8.30 -6.50 15.00
C GLU A 563 -7.48 -5.84 13.89
N PHE A 564 -6.47 -5.02 14.21
CA PHE A 564 -5.71 -4.19 13.27
C PHE A 564 -4.23 -4.53 13.22
N ILE A 565 -3.56 -4.19 12.11
CA ILE A 565 -2.10 -4.09 12.00
C ILE A 565 -1.74 -2.62 11.79
N PHE A 566 -0.91 -2.07 12.69
CA PHE A 566 -0.31 -0.74 12.54
C PHE A 566 1.13 -0.91 12.04
N ALA A 567 1.46 -0.38 10.87
CA ALA A 567 2.78 -0.55 10.27
C ALA A 567 3.11 0.57 9.27
N GLY A 568 4.40 0.80 9.02
CA GLY A 568 4.84 1.63 7.91
C GLY A 568 4.99 0.82 6.63
N ARG A 569 4.77 1.47 5.48
CA ARG A 569 4.96 0.87 4.13
C ARG A 569 4.06 -0.35 3.90
N VAL A 570 2.80 -0.24 4.30
CA VAL A 570 1.74 -1.25 4.02
C VAL A 570 1.46 -1.26 2.52
N ASP A 571 1.43 -0.07 1.95
CA ASP A 571 1.36 0.28 0.54
C ASP A 571 2.67 -0.04 -0.19
N ASP A 572 2.71 -0.83 -1.26
CA ASP A 572 1.83 -1.98 -1.58
C ASP A 572 2.49 -3.33 -1.17
N LYS A 573 3.38 -3.28 -0.19
CA LYS A 573 3.97 -4.49 0.39
C LYS A 573 2.93 -5.47 0.94
N LEU A 574 1.70 -5.02 1.23
CA LEU A 574 0.56 -5.83 1.62
C LEU A 574 0.06 -6.75 0.49
N CYS A 575 -0.32 -6.23 -0.68
CA CYS A 575 -0.77 -7.09 -1.78
C CYS A 575 0.41 -7.85 -2.38
N SER A 576 1.55 -7.20 -2.58
CA SER A 576 2.78 -7.83 -3.06
C SER A 576 3.24 -9.04 -2.23
N TRP A 577 3.21 -8.93 -0.89
CA TRP A 577 3.55 -10.08 -0.02
C TRP A 577 2.52 -11.20 -0.12
N ALA A 578 1.22 -10.86 -0.12
CA ALA A 578 0.13 -11.82 -0.20
C ALA A 578 0.12 -12.57 -1.55
N ALA A 579 0.41 -11.89 -2.67
CA ALA A 579 0.54 -12.49 -4.00
C ALA A 579 1.69 -13.50 -4.06
N ILE A 580 2.84 -13.20 -3.44
CA ILE A 580 3.97 -14.15 -3.34
C ILE A 580 3.62 -15.36 -2.46
N GLN A 581 2.94 -15.17 -1.32
CA GLN A 581 2.51 -16.34 -0.53
C GLN A 581 1.54 -17.22 -1.33
N ALA A 582 0.60 -16.61 -2.06
CA ALA A 582 -0.35 -17.34 -2.89
C ALA A 582 0.36 -18.15 -3.99
N LEU A 583 1.32 -17.58 -4.70
CA LEU A 583 2.11 -18.31 -5.72
C LEU A 583 2.96 -19.45 -5.11
N ILE A 584 3.46 -19.28 -3.88
CA ILE A 584 4.15 -20.34 -3.14
C ILE A 584 3.18 -21.46 -2.73
N GLU A 585 1.94 -21.12 -2.36
CA GLU A 585 0.89 -22.08 -2.00
C GLU A 585 0.35 -22.86 -3.22
N THR A 586 0.17 -22.22 -4.38
CA THR A 586 -0.33 -22.89 -5.61
C THR A 586 0.74 -23.60 -6.42
N LYS A 587 2.01 -23.47 -6.03
CA LYS A 587 3.16 -23.99 -6.79
C LYS A 587 3.07 -25.50 -7.07
N ASP A 588 2.71 -26.29 -6.07
CA ASP A 588 2.65 -27.75 -6.20
C ASP A 588 1.39 -28.20 -6.98
N ASP A 589 0.32 -27.41 -6.96
CA ASP A 589 -0.91 -27.60 -7.74
C ASP A 589 -0.74 -27.22 -9.23
N ALA A 590 0.30 -26.44 -9.60
CA ALA A 590 0.56 -26.00 -10.97
C ALA A 590 0.73 -27.16 -11.98
N GLY A 591 1.06 -28.37 -11.52
CA GLY A 591 1.07 -29.58 -12.34
C GLY A 591 -0.28 -29.88 -13.03
N ASN A 592 -1.39 -29.42 -12.46
CA ASN A 592 -2.74 -29.62 -12.97
C ASN A 592 -3.23 -28.51 -13.93
N SER A 593 -2.53 -27.38 -14.01
CA SER A 593 -2.90 -26.25 -14.89
C SER A 593 -2.23 -26.35 -16.27
N SER A 594 -2.85 -25.75 -17.28
CA SER A 594 -2.24 -25.51 -18.59
C SER A 594 -1.77 -24.06 -18.80
N GLN A 595 -1.80 -23.22 -17.76
CA GLN A 595 -1.39 -21.80 -17.84
C GLN A 595 -0.04 -21.52 -17.17
N LEU A 596 0.50 -20.32 -17.37
CA LEU A 596 1.51 -19.75 -16.48
C LEU A 596 0.81 -19.12 -15.28
N GLN A 597 1.27 -19.37 -14.05
CA GLN A 597 0.90 -18.54 -12.89
C GLN A 597 2.02 -17.54 -12.65
N VAL A 598 1.71 -16.24 -12.58
CA VAL A 598 2.73 -15.17 -12.57
C VAL A 598 2.43 -14.16 -11.46
N VAL A 599 3.46 -13.75 -10.72
CA VAL A 599 3.43 -12.61 -9.79
C VAL A 599 4.51 -11.63 -10.22
N GLY A 600 4.10 -10.41 -10.60
CA GLY A 600 5.00 -9.31 -10.91
C GLY A 600 4.99 -8.25 -9.81
N LEU A 601 6.18 -7.93 -9.29
CA LEU A 601 6.39 -6.90 -8.27
C LEU A 601 7.26 -5.80 -8.89
N PHE A 602 6.71 -4.60 -8.98
CA PHE A 602 7.37 -3.44 -9.59
C PHE A 602 7.90 -2.46 -8.53
N ASP A 603 8.80 -1.60 -8.96
CA ASP A 603 9.37 -0.46 -8.24
C ASP A 603 8.94 0.81 -8.99
N ASP A 604 9.09 1.99 -8.39
CA ASP A 604 8.72 3.26 -8.99
C ASP A 604 7.23 3.47 -9.32
N GLU A 605 6.28 2.68 -8.79
CA GLU A 605 4.83 2.95 -8.98
C GLU A 605 4.49 4.35 -8.50
N GLU A 606 4.92 4.67 -7.28
CA GLU A 606 4.65 5.89 -6.54
C GLU A 606 5.13 7.18 -7.25
N ILE A 607 5.99 7.02 -8.26
CA ILE A 607 6.50 8.09 -9.13
C ILE A 607 6.06 7.96 -10.61
N GLY A 608 5.04 7.14 -10.89
CA GLY A 608 4.40 6.98 -12.20
C GLY A 608 4.95 5.83 -13.06
N SER A 609 5.66 4.87 -12.47
CA SER A 609 6.16 3.62 -13.07
C SER A 609 7.06 3.76 -14.30
N GLY A 610 7.58 4.97 -14.56
CA GLY A 610 8.25 5.37 -15.81
C GLY A 610 9.73 4.97 -15.99
N LEU A 611 10.30 4.18 -15.09
CA LEU A 611 11.69 3.73 -15.13
C LEU A 611 11.80 2.26 -15.52
N ARG A 612 13.01 1.78 -15.84
CA ARG A 612 13.27 0.45 -16.42
C ARG A 612 12.78 -0.74 -15.59
N GLN A 613 12.52 -0.53 -14.30
CA GLN A 613 12.06 -1.54 -13.35
C GLN A 613 10.59 -1.35 -12.93
N GLY A 614 9.93 -0.25 -13.33
CA GLY A 614 8.52 0.01 -13.06
C GLY A 614 7.57 -0.61 -14.09
N ALA A 615 6.26 -0.50 -13.85
CA ALA A 615 5.24 -1.19 -14.62
C ALA A 615 5.07 -0.67 -16.07
N ARG A 616 5.53 0.56 -16.40
CA ARG A 616 5.58 1.08 -17.78
C ARG A 616 6.84 0.61 -18.55
N SER A 617 7.68 -0.22 -17.92
CA SER A 617 8.83 -0.83 -18.58
C SER A 617 8.43 -2.08 -19.38
N ASN A 618 9.34 -2.53 -20.24
CA ASN A 618 9.19 -3.81 -20.92
C ASN A 618 9.33 -5.05 -20.00
N PHE A 619 9.39 -4.92 -18.68
CA PHE A 619 9.76 -6.05 -17.81
C PHE A 619 8.76 -7.21 -17.92
N LEU A 620 7.46 -6.99 -17.67
CA LEU A 620 6.46 -8.06 -17.81
C LEU A 620 6.32 -8.58 -19.25
N PRO A 621 6.17 -7.74 -20.30
CA PRO A 621 6.12 -8.22 -21.69
C PRO A 621 7.32 -9.10 -22.05
N THR A 622 8.55 -8.64 -21.78
CA THR A 622 9.76 -9.40 -22.11
C THR A 622 9.92 -10.67 -21.28
N VAL A 623 9.46 -10.71 -20.01
CA VAL A 623 9.49 -11.95 -19.22
C VAL A 623 8.48 -12.97 -19.78
N LEU A 624 7.26 -12.54 -20.15
CA LEU A 624 6.28 -13.42 -20.79
C LEU A 624 6.77 -13.91 -22.16
N GLU A 625 7.24 -13.02 -23.02
CA GLU A 625 7.81 -13.37 -24.35
C GLU A 625 8.94 -14.37 -24.24
N ARG A 626 9.86 -14.18 -23.30
CA ARG A 626 10.97 -15.10 -23.08
C ARG A 626 10.54 -16.43 -22.46
N ALA A 627 9.53 -16.42 -21.60
CA ALA A 627 8.99 -17.65 -21.02
C ALA A 627 8.29 -18.51 -22.09
N VAL A 628 7.39 -17.91 -22.86
CA VAL A 628 6.71 -18.56 -23.99
C VAL A 628 7.72 -18.99 -25.06
N GLY A 629 8.71 -18.15 -25.35
CA GLY A 629 9.78 -18.43 -26.32
C GLY A 629 10.64 -19.63 -25.92
N ALA A 630 11.05 -19.74 -24.67
CA ALA A 630 11.78 -20.91 -24.17
C ALA A 630 10.94 -22.19 -24.24
N LEU A 631 9.64 -22.11 -23.93
CA LEU A 631 8.68 -23.21 -24.04
C LEU A 631 8.25 -23.51 -25.50
N ALA A 632 8.78 -22.75 -26.48
CA ALA A 632 8.52 -22.87 -27.92
C ALA A 632 9.79 -23.20 -28.73
N ASP A 633 10.75 -23.94 -28.15
CA ASP A 633 12.05 -24.26 -28.76
C ASP A 633 12.82 -23.02 -29.27
N HIS A 634 12.67 -21.88 -28.57
CA HIS A 634 13.17 -20.55 -28.97
C HIS A 634 12.67 -20.03 -30.33
N LYS A 635 11.55 -20.57 -30.85
CA LYS A 635 10.91 -20.17 -32.13
C LYS A 635 9.60 -19.44 -31.87
N LEU A 636 9.70 -18.26 -31.24
CA LEU A 636 8.52 -17.47 -30.90
C LEU A 636 7.89 -16.82 -32.14
N ALA A 637 6.68 -17.27 -32.51
CA ALA A 637 5.86 -16.64 -33.53
C ALA A 637 4.99 -15.53 -32.92
N SER A 638 4.76 -14.44 -33.65
CA SER A 638 3.91 -13.32 -33.21
C SER A 638 2.47 -13.74 -32.90
N ASP A 639 1.90 -14.64 -33.71
CA ASP A 639 0.59 -15.26 -33.46
C ASP A 639 0.52 -16.03 -32.13
N VAL A 640 1.60 -16.72 -31.74
CA VAL A 640 1.67 -17.45 -30.47
C VAL A 640 1.65 -16.48 -29.29
N MET A 641 2.36 -15.35 -29.37
CA MET A 641 2.28 -14.31 -28.34
C MET A 641 0.92 -13.61 -28.31
N GLY A 642 0.36 -13.27 -29.47
CA GLY A 642 -0.98 -12.66 -29.55
C GLY A 642 -2.06 -13.55 -28.91
N ARG A 643 -2.02 -14.86 -29.17
CA ARG A 643 -2.88 -15.84 -28.51
C ARG A 643 -2.58 -15.96 -27.00
N THR A 644 -1.31 -15.93 -26.60
CA THR A 644 -0.93 -15.97 -25.18
C THR A 644 -1.50 -14.79 -24.42
N TYR A 645 -1.31 -13.55 -24.89
CA TYR A 645 -1.87 -12.36 -24.26
C TYR A 645 -3.41 -12.38 -24.25
N ALA A 646 -4.07 -12.73 -25.36
CA ALA A 646 -5.53 -12.83 -25.42
C ALA A 646 -6.12 -13.89 -24.47
N ASN A 647 -5.38 -14.99 -24.24
CA ASN A 647 -5.76 -16.06 -23.29
C ASN A 647 -5.38 -15.74 -21.83
N SER A 648 -4.67 -14.65 -21.56
CA SER A 648 -4.23 -14.26 -20.22
C SER A 648 -5.25 -13.37 -19.50
N PHE A 649 -5.07 -13.21 -18.20
CA PHE A 649 -5.79 -12.24 -17.38
C PHE A 649 -4.90 -11.69 -16.26
N LEU A 650 -5.09 -10.41 -15.94
CA LEU A 650 -4.28 -9.65 -15.00
C LEU A 650 -5.13 -9.13 -13.83
N VAL A 651 -4.80 -9.53 -12.61
CA VAL A 651 -5.21 -8.79 -11.41
C VAL A 651 -4.10 -7.80 -11.08
N SER A 652 -4.40 -6.52 -11.27
CA SER A 652 -3.63 -5.42 -10.70
C SER A 652 -3.93 -5.41 -9.20
N SER A 653 -3.00 -5.97 -8.43
CA SER A 653 -3.12 -6.27 -7.02
C SER A 653 -2.47 -5.14 -6.20
N ASP A 654 -3.26 -4.11 -5.95
CA ASP A 654 -2.83 -2.86 -5.31
C ASP A 654 -3.74 -2.56 -4.10
N VAL A 655 -3.21 -1.90 -3.06
CA VAL A 655 -3.97 -1.59 -1.85
C VAL A 655 -5.13 -0.64 -2.13
N THR A 656 -6.20 -0.74 -1.33
CA THR A 656 -7.43 0.04 -1.52
C THR A 656 -7.82 0.82 -0.26
N HIS A 657 -8.71 1.80 -0.40
CA HIS A 657 -9.10 2.66 0.72
C HIS A 657 -10.23 2.04 1.56
N ALA A 658 -9.90 1.52 2.73
CA ALA A 658 -10.89 1.17 3.75
C ALA A 658 -11.70 2.41 4.18
N VAL A 659 -12.96 2.22 4.56
CA VAL A 659 -13.84 3.29 5.04
C VAL A 659 -13.31 3.91 6.33
N ASN A 660 -12.99 5.19 6.31
CA ASN A 660 -12.56 5.92 7.49
C ASN A 660 -13.77 6.56 8.21
N PRO A 661 -14.15 6.10 9.41
CA PRO A 661 -15.36 6.56 10.09
C PRO A 661 -15.32 8.05 10.48
N ASN A 662 -14.13 8.65 10.53
CA ASN A 662 -13.98 10.08 10.82
C ASN A 662 -14.22 10.98 9.59
N PHE A 663 -14.30 10.40 8.38
CA PHE A 663 -14.38 11.11 7.11
C PHE A 663 -15.42 10.53 6.15
N LEU A 664 -16.53 9.99 6.67
CA LEU A 664 -17.57 9.30 5.88
C LEU A 664 -18.04 10.07 4.64
N GLY A 665 -18.13 11.40 4.70
CA GLY A 665 -18.53 12.25 3.57
C GLY A 665 -17.59 12.19 2.35
N ALA A 666 -16.35 11.70 2.50
CA ALA A 666 -15.40 11.50 1.41
C ALA A 666 -15.60 10.19 0.63
N TYR A 667 -16.37 9.24 1.18
CA TYR A 667 -16.60 7.92 0.58
C TYR A 667 -17.91 7.90 -0.21
N LEU A 668 -17.98 7.01 -1.21
CA LEU A 668 -19.19 6.74 -1.96
C LEU A 668 -20.03 5.68 -1.21
N GLU A 669 -21.31 5.97 -1.01
CA GLU A 669 -22.25 5.04 -0.38
C GLU A 669 -22.31 3.71 -1.15
N ASN A 670 -22.35 2.58 -0.43
CA ASN A 670 -22.27 1.21 -0.96
C ASN A 670 -20.93 0.82 -1.64
N HIS A 671 -19.95 1.72 -1.74
CA HIS A 671 -18.64 1.46 -2.36
C HIS A 671 -17.48 1.82 -1.41
N ALA A 672 -17.65 1.48 -0.13
CA ALA A 672 -16.77 1.84 0.97
C ALA A 672 -16.39 0.55 1.73
N PRO A 673 -15.24 -0.09 1.41
CA PRO A 673 -14.88 -1.39 1.94
C PRO A 673 -14.45 -1.34 3.41
N HIS A 674 -14.65 -2.46 4.11
CA HIS A 674 -14.28 -2.63 5.51
C HIS A 674 -13.03 -3.51 5.65
N LEU A 675 -12.28 -3.32 6.75
CA LEU A 675 -11.17 -4.19 7.14
C LEU A 675 -11.69 -5.56 7.62
N ASN A 676 -10.83 -6.58 7.53
CA ASN A 676 -11.09 -7.97 7.94
C ASN A 676 -12.24 -8.69 7.20
N VAL A 677 -12.65 -8.21 6.01
CA VAL A 677 -13.76 -8.79 5.23
C VAL A 677 -13.28 -9.55 3.99
N GLY A 678 -12.35 -8.97 3.23
CA GLY A 678 -11.85 -9.56 1.98
C GLY A 678 -11.32 -8.52 0.99
N VAL A 679 -10.73 -9.00 -0.11
CA VAL A 679 -10.19 -8.19 -1.20
C VAL A 679 -11.26 -7.30 -1.82
N VAL A 680 -10.87 -6.11 -2.26
CA VAL A 680 -11.74 -5.08 -2.82
C VAL A 680 -11.50 -4.98 -4.32
N VAL A 681 -12.57 -5.00 -5.12
CA VAL A 681 -12.53 -4.64 -6.53
C VAL A 681 -12.61 -3.11 -6.65
N SER A 682 -11.62 -2.49 -7.29
CA SER A 682 -11.54 -1.06 -7.53
C SER A 682 -12.14 -0.71 -8.89
N ALA A 683 -13.17 0.12 -8.92
CA ALA A 683 -13.81 0.62 -10.13
C ALA A 683 -13.58 2.13 -10.29
N ASP A 684 -13.29 2.57 -11.52
CA ASP A 684 -13.26 3.97 -11.91
C ASP A 684 -13.70 4.12 -13.37
N SER A 685 -14.55 5.10 -13.66
CA SER A 685 -15.10 5.32 -15.01
C SER A 685 -14.19 6.14 -15.94
N ASN A 686 -13.02 6.56 -15.48
CA ASN A 686 -12.10 7.47 -16.20
C ASN A 686 -10.76 6.78 -16.54
N GLY A 687 -10.65 5.46 -16.36
CA GLY A 687 -9.48 4.68 -16.71
C GLY A 687 -8.31 4.80 -15.74
N HIS A 688 -8.54 5.29 -14.51
CA HIS A 688 -7.55 5.16 -13.42
C HIS A 688 -7.39 3.70 -12.97
N MET A 689 -8.46 2.93 -13.13
CA MET A 689 -8.54 1.48 -12.95
C MET A 689 -8.88 0.83 -14.29
N THR A 690 -8.47 -0.42 -14.50
CA THR A 690 -8.75 -1.21 -15.71
C THR A 690 -10.01 -2.10 -15.58
N THR A 691 -10.67 -2.07 -14.43
CA THR A 691 -11.84 -2.90 -14.10
C THR A 691 -13.05 -2.64 -15.00
N ASP A 692 -13.63 -3.72 -15.53
CA ASP A 692 -14.90 -3.71 -16.25
C ASP A 692 -15.86 -4.80 -15.72
N SER A 693 -17.03 -4.96 -16.35
CA SER A 693 -18.04 -5.93 -15.93
C SER A 693 -17.62 -7.40 -16.15
N VAL A 694 -16.83 -7.69 -17.18
CA VAL A 694 -16.32 -9.03 -17.47
C VAL A 694 -15.21 -9.38 -16.50
N SER A 695 -14.28 -8.46 -16.24
CA SER A 695 -13.16 -8.68 -15.35
C SER A 695 -13.59 -8.77 -13.87
N THR A 696 -14.59 -7.97 -13.47
CA THR A 696 -15.28 -8.13 -12.18
C THR A 696 -15.94 -9.52 -12.06
N ALA A 697 -16.67 -9.97 -13.09
CA ALA A 697 -17.34 -11.27 -13.08
C ALA A 697 -16.35 -12.44 -12.99
N ILE A 698 -15.25 -12.40 -13.74
CA ILE A 698 -14.18 -13.41 -13.68
C ILE A 698 -13.59 -13.51 -12.27
N LEU A 699 -13.25 -12.37 -11.65
CA LEU A 699 -12.66 -12.37 -10.31
C LEU A 699 -13.67 -12.84 -9.24
N GLN A 700 -14.94 -12.44 -9.36
CA GLN A 700 -16.02 -12.90 -8.49
C GLN A 700 -16.24 -14.42 -8.58
N ARG A 701 -16.22 -15.00 -9.79
CA ARG A 701 -16.29 -16.47 -9.98
C ARG A 701 -15.08 -17.19 -9.39
N CYS A 702 -13.88 -16.61 -9.47
CA CYS A 702 -12.69 -17.13 -8.77
C CYS A 702 -12.86 -17.09 -7.24
N ALA A 703 -13.42 -15.99 -6.70
CA ALA A 703 -13.67 -15.83 -5.27
C ALA A 703 -14.66 -16.89 -4.75
N GLU A 704 -15.74 -17.14 -5.49
CA GLU A 704 -16.76 -18.15 -5.16
C GLU A 704 -16.20 -19.56 -5.06
N LYS A 705 -15.27 -19.95 -5.96
CA LYS A 705 -14.63 -21.28 -5.95
C LYS A 705 -13.90 -21.59 -4.65
N VAL A 706 -13.29 -20.58 -4.02
CA VAL A 706 -12.65 -20.72 -2.70
C VAL A 706 -13.54 -20.23 -1.54
N GLY A 707 -14.73 -19.69 -1.82
CA GLY A 707 -15.59 -19.02 -0.84
C GLY A 707 -14.95 -17.77 -0.20
N ALA A 708 -14.11 -17.06 -0.95
CA ALA A 708 -13.62 -15.73 -0.56
C ALA A 708 -14.76 -14.70 -0.71
N LYS A 709 -14.65 -13.59 0.02
CA LYS A 709 -15.54 -12.44 -0.15
C LYS A 709 -14.80 -11.38 -0.93
N LEU A 710 -15.47 -10.79 -1.91
CA LEU A 710 -15.06 -9.54 -2.53
C LEU A 710 -15.89 -8.38 -1.95
N GLN A 711 -15.28 -7.21 -1.94
CA GLN A 711 -15.91 -5.91 -1.68
C GLN A 711 -15.75 -5.04 -2.92
N VAL A 712 -16.34 -3.84 -2.93
CA VAL A 712 -16.16 -2.87 -4.02
C VAL A 712 -15.75 -1.51 -3.47
N PHE A 713 -14.84 -0.85 -4.17
CA PHE A 713 -14.48 0.55 -3.95
C PHE A 713 -14.62 1.33 -5.25
N GLN A 714 -15.18 2.53 -5.14
CA GLN A 714 -15.20 3.53 -6.20
C GLN A 714 -15.23 4.92 -5.55
N ILE A 715 -14.49 5.87 -6.12
CA ILE A 715 -14.51 7.25 -5.66
C ILE A 715 -15.88 7.91 -5.88
N ARG A 716 -16.18 8.95 -5.09
CA ARG A 716 -17.29 9.85 -5.40
C ARG A 716 -17.01 10.63 -6.69
N ASN A 717 -18.07 10.98 -7.43
CA ASN A 717 -18.00 11.77 -8.66
C ASN A 717 -17.37 13.17 -8.50
N ASP A 718 -17.33 13.70 -7.27
CA ASP A 718 -16.74 14.99 -6.89
C ASP A 718 -15.34 14.86 -6.24
N SER A 719 -14.72 13.68 -6.34
CA SER A 719 -13.40 13.36 -5.79
C SER A 719 -12.36 13.05 -6.88
N ARG A 720 -11.12 12.74 -6.48
CA ARG A 720 -10.01 12.32 -7.35
C ARG A 720 -9.58 10.90 -7.00
N SER A 721 -9.28 10.09 -8.02
CA SER A 721 -8.68 8.76 -7.86
C SER A 721 -7.14 8.84 -7.86
N GLY A 722 -6.49 7.88 -7.19
CA GLY A 722 -5.14 7.43 -7.55
C GLY A 722 -5.19 6.62 -8.86
N GLY A 723 -4.02 6.27 -9.41
CA GLY A 723 -3.91 5.24 -10.45
C GLY A 723 -3.17 4.02 -9.88
N THR A 724 -2.99 2.99 -10.70
CA THR A 724 -2.29 1.75 -10.36
C THR A 724 -1.46 1.24 -11.55
N VAL A 725 -0.75 0.13 -11.37
CA VAL A 725 -0.07 -0.60 -12.46
C VAL A 725 -1.02 -1.18 -13.52
N GLY A 726 -2.31 -1.37 -13.20
CA GLY A 726 -3.28 -2.10 -14.01
C GLY A 726 -3.46 -1.56 -15.43
N PRO A 727 -3.92 -0.31 -15.61
CA PRO A 727 -4.03 0.31 -16.94
C PRO A 727 -2.69 0.36 -17.71
N MET A 728 -1.56 0.43 -16.99
CA MET A 728 -0.23 0.49 -17.59
C MET A 728 0.14 -0.85 -18.25
N LEU A 729 0.01 -1.96 -17.52
CA LEU A 729 0.32 -3.30 -18.00
C LEU A 729 -0.72 -3.80 -19.02
N SER A 730 -2.01 -3.51 -18.77
CA SER A 730 -3.13 -3.83 -19.66
C SER A 730 -2.95 -3.19 -21.04
N SER A 731 -2.70 -1.86 -21.10
CA SER A 731 -2.52 -1.15 -22.37
C SER A 731 -1.25 -1.58 -23.14
N MET A 732 -0.18 -2.01 -22.45
CA MET A 732 1.05 -2.48 -23.08
C MET A 732 0.96 -3.91 -23.64
N THR A 733 0.07 -4.75 -23.11
CA THR A 733 0.00 -6.18 -23.46
C THR A 733 -1.31 -6.59 -24.16
N GLY A 734 -2.37 -5.79 -24.03
CA GLY A 734 -3.72 -6.15 -24.47
C GLY A 734 -4.40 -7.20 -23.57
N ILE A 735 -3.83 -7.51 -22.40
CA ILE A 735 -4.37 -8.50 -21.46
C ILE A 735 -5.59 -7.91 -20.73
N ARG A 736 -6.71 -8.64 -20.72
CA ARG A 736 -7.90 -8.30 -19.91
C ARG A 736 -7.52 -8.24 -18.44
N ALA A 737 -8.02 -7.24 -17.73
CA ALA A 737 -7.53 -6.96 -16.39
C ALA A 737 -8.61 -6.44 -15.43
N VAL A 738 -8.34 -6.57 -14.13
CA VAL A 738 -9.12 -6.02 -13.02
C VAL A 738 -8.17 -5.38 -12.01
N ASP A 739 -8.52 -4.23 -11.44
CA ASP A 739 -7.86 -3.70 -10.25
C ASP A 739 -8.56 -4.25 -9.01
N ALA A 740 -7.84 -5.01 -8.20
CA ALA A 740 -8.36 -5.54 -6.95
C ALA A 740 -7.28 -5.88 -5.92
N GLY A 741 -7.38 -5.31 -4.72
CA GLY A 741 -6.46 -5.61 -3.63
C GLY A 741 -6.98 -5.23 -2.24
N ILE A 742 -6.07 -5.13 -1.28
CA ILE A 742 -6.39 -5.31 0.13
C ILE A 742 -6.66 -3.95 0.80
N PRO A 743 -7.73 -3.80 1.61
CA PRO A 743 -8.11 -2.50 2.13
C PRO A 743 -7.20 -2.02 3.28
N GLN A 744 -6.90 -0.73 3.29
CA GLN A 744 -6.20 -0.04 4.38
C GLN A 744 -6.73 1.37 4.65
N LEU A 745 -6.52 1.83 5.88
CA LEU A 745 -6.63 3.22 6.29
C LEU A 745 -5.25 3.90 6.18
N SER A 746 -5.27 5.22 6.04
CA SER A 746 -4.06 6.06 6.08
C SER A 746 -2.99 5.65 5.07
N MET A 747 -3.41 5.34 3.84
CA MET A 747 -2.55 5.24 2.65
C MET A 747 -1.61 6.47 2.56
N HIS A 748 -0.37 6.26 2.11
CA HIS A 748 0.70 7.28 2.05
C HIS A 748 1.13 7.91 3.41
N SER A 749 0.65 7.40 4.55
CA SER A 749 1.19 7.71 5.89
C SER A 749 2.49 6.96 6.15
N ILE A 750 3.42 7.55 6.91
CA ILE A 750 4.60 6.81 7.42
C ILE A 750 4.20 5.58 8.25
N ARG A 751 3.00 5.61 8.85
CA ARG A 751 2.38 4.49 9.56
C ARG A 751 0.88 4.41 9.20
N ALA A 752 0.54 3.40 8.43
CA ALA A 752 -0.80 3.08 7.96
C ALA A 752 -1.49 2.04 8.86
N THR A 753 -2.71 1.62 8.51
CA THR A 753 -3.46 0.59 9.24
C THR A 753 -4.24 -0.32 8.30
N THR A 754 -4.15 -1.63 8.46
CA THR A 754 -5.01 -2.62 7.78
C THR A 754 -5.60 -3.58 8.81
N GLY A 755 -6.51 -4.49 8.41
CA GLY A 755 -7.02 -5.52 9.30
C GLY A 755 -5.99 -6.60 9.60
N SER A 756 -6.10 -7.21 10.77
CA SER A 756 -5.26 -8.35 11.20
C SER A 756 -5.43 -9.59 10.32
N LEU A 757 -6.63 -9.83 9.79
CA LEU A 757 -6.95 -10.96 8.93
C LEU A 757 -6.71 -10.67 7.45
N ASP A 758 -6.69 -9.39 7.06
CA ASP A 758 -6.63 -8.96 5.67
C ASP A 758 -5.43 -9.51 4.87
N PRO A 759 -4.20 -9.68 5.42
CA PRO A 759 -3.12 -10.37 4.72
C PRO A 759 -3.51 -11.80 4.30
N GLY A 760 -4.09 -12.59 5.20
CA GLY A 760 -4.49 -13.97 4.93
C GLY A 760 -5.75 -14.09 4.05
N LEU A 761 -6.66 -13.12 4.13
CA LEU A 761 -7.80 -13.01 3.21
C LEU A 761 -7.34 -12.65 1.79
N GLY A 762 -6.29 -11.82 1.67
CA GLY A 762 -5.59 -11.55 0.42
C GLY A 762 -4.98 -12.80 -0.20
N VAL A 763 -4.16 -13.53 0.56
CA VAL A 763 -3.57 -14.82 0.10
C VAL A 763 -4.66 -15.76 -0.38
N LYS A 764 -5.74 -15.94 0.39
CA LYS A 764 -6.87 -16.79 0.00
C LYS A 764 -7.46 -16.41 -1.35
N MET A 765 -7.71 -15.12 -1.57
CA MET A 765 -8.30 -14.65 -2.82
C MET A 765 -7.36 -14.87 -4.00
N PHE A 766 -6.07 -14.57 -3.82
CA PHE A 766 -5.04 -14.75 -4.84
C PHE A 766 -4.79 -16.22 -5.17
N VAL A 767 -4.83 -17.14 -4.20
CA VAL A 767 -4.83 -18.60 -4.43
C VAL A 767 -6.04 -19.01 -5.29
N GLY A 768 -7.23 -18.48 -4.99
CA GLY A 768 -8.45 -18.73 -5.75
C GLY A 768 -8.40 -18.22 -7.19
N PHE A 769 -7.73 -17.09 -7.43
CA PHE A 769 -7.46 -16.61 -8.79
C PHE A 769 -6.44 -17.49 -9.52
N LEU A 770 -5.25 -17.68 -8.97
CA LEU A 770 -4.17 -18.43 -9.63
C LEU A 770 -4.55 -19.88 -9.95
N SER A 771 -5.35 -20.52 -9.09
CA SER A 771 -5.82 -21.90 -9.28
C SER A 771 -7.13 -22.00 -10.08
N GLY A 772 -7.99 -20.98 -10.02
CA GLY A 772 -9.36 -21.03 -10.55
C GLY A 772 -9.56 -20.35 -11.91
N PHE A 773 -8.69 -19.41 -12.29
CA PHE A 773 -8.90 -18.59 -13.49
C PHE A 773 -9.05 -19.40 -14.78
N GLU A 774 -8.26 -20.46 -14.97
CA GLU A 774 -8.31 -21.30 -16.17
C GLU A 774 -9.69 -21.93 -16.42
N GLU A 775 -10.32 -22.44 -15.35
CA GLU A 775 -11.66 -23.03 -15.40
C GLU A 775 -12.73 -21.93 -15.58
N VAL A 776 -12.58 -20.80 -14.90
CA VAL A 776 -13.51 -19.66 -14.99
C VAL A 776 -13.51 -19.04 -16.39
N ASP A 777 -12.35 -18.83 -17.02
CA ASP A 777 -12.27 -18.26 -18.36
C ASP A 777 -12.95 -19.14 -19.42
N ALA A 778 -12.93 -20.47 -19.23
CA ALA A 778 -13.65 -21.41 -20.08
C ALA A 778 -15.18 -21.21 -20.03
N GLU A 779 -15.75 -20.72 -18.91
CA GLU A 779 -17.17 -20.37 -18.79
C GLU A 779 -17.59 -19.26 -19.78
N PHE A 780 -16.67 -18.33 -20.09
CA PHE A 780 -16.93 -17.19 -20.99
C PHE A 780 -16.71 -17.54 -22.48
N ARG A 781 -15.78 -18.45 -22.79
CA ARG A 781 -15.48 -18.86 -24.19
C ARG A 781 -16.68 -19.47 -24.92
N GLY A 782 -17.55 -20.19 -24.21
CA GLY A 782 -18.71 -20.86 -24.80
C GLY A 782 -19.84 -19.95 -25.29
N GLN A 783 -19.86 -18.66 -24.88
CA GLN A 783 -21.01 -17.78 -25.10
C GLN A 783 -20.98 -17.07 -26.47
N VAL A 784 -19.80 -16.79 -27.02
CA VAL A 784 -19.62 -16.05 -28.29
C VAL A 784 -20.26 -16.78 -29.48
N VAL A 785 -20.29 -18.12 -29.46
CA VAL A 785 -20.87 -18.95 -30.53
C VAL A 785 -22.41 -18.93 -30.52
N ARG A 786 -23.07 -18.57 -29.41
CA ARG A 786 -24.53 -18.43 -29.34
C ARG A 786 -25.02 -17.07 -29.83
N LEU A 787 -24.37 -15.99 -29.42
CA LEU A 787 -24.78 -14.63 -29.81
C LEU A 787 -24.75 -14.39 -31.34
N LEU A 788 -23.90 -15.10 -32.08
CA LEU A 788 -23.87 -15.08 -33.56
C LEU A 788 -24.90 -16.01 -34.24
N ARG A 789 -25.81 -16.62 -33.49
CA ARG A 789 -26.97 -17.37 -34.02
C ARG A 789 -28.32 -16.69 -33.73
N ASP A 790 -28.33 -15.76 -32.78
CA ASP A 790 -29.52 -15.04 -32.33
C ASP A 790 -29.54 -13.57 -32.83
N VAL A 791 -28.68 -13.26 -33.81
CA VAL A 791 -28.61 -12.00 -34.61
C VAL A 791 -28.59 -12.38 -36.10
#